data_AF-S3D256-F1
#
_entry.id   AF-S3D256-F1
#
_cell.length_a   1.000
_cell.length_b   1.000
_cell.length_c   1.000
_cell.angle_alpha   90.00
_cell.angle_beta   90.00
_cell.angle_gamma   90.00
#
_symmetry.space_group_name_H-M   'P 1'
#
loop_
_entity.id
_entity.type
_entity.pdbx_description
1 polymer ?
#
loop_
_entity_poly.entity_id
_entity_poly.type
_entity_poly.pdbx_seq_one_letter_code
_entity_poly.pdbx_strand_id
1 'polypeptide(L)'
;MSATKSKKPGTILFFHPDLGIGGAERLIIDAAVGLQNRGHKVVIFTSHCDPKHCFDEARNGTLDVRVRGNWLIPSSLLSRFSIICAILRQFHLILSTYFTSELRSLKPDAFVVDQLSAGLPWLRYFYPDTRILFYCHFPDLLLAQGRSSWLKRAYRIPFDTLEQWSMSFADSIVVNSGFTKGVVGRVWPDLVREKQLQIVYPCVDVREKTFEEKEEAVAAWRDRGIILSINRFERKKDIGLAIKAYAGLGAHGREGTRLVLAGGYDFRVQENVVYHKELVALADSLGLKTATTKTIVTALNVPDNIDVLFLLSVPNTLKDMLLASASLLVYTPSNEHFGIVPLEAMLAEVPVLAANTGGPLETVVHEKTGWLCSPDDVESWTMVMNKVLHKLSEKERSAIGAAGKQRVKSEFSDIKMAERLDKIITDMAGVPRRGSKQLTAFLLTMLVTITDTIYFLISQSETLSKIVAGIPWPPLVMSTLLVASWGGYFILGWSGASSRPEDAIKGRFHSEDGAFKIRRLSVEPREWKNYYAAIVVGGGPAGIATVGNLLEQNVKPILWLGNRSGAGRLNTYYREVPSNTKVKRFLDYADGVEPFRKITKQANQPNAYTVMKDMDQEKTCEISQAADLCNLLAAGLRKRDDVHWFRQQIHCARWTQRNGWHVRSLEGIDHGAQILVLCTGSQPSVKPLPVSDRRKRFDLDTALQPSQLKLKLPVDQESTVGVIGASHSAVLVLRNLYQLASTTHPRLHVKWFTRHPLRYAEEKDGWILRDNTGLKGDAADWAKENLEDSQLPTSPVGKHITKIVTVSNPEGEELEKYKSELEECSTIIQAVGYKADTAFRYILMAPKTDKVSGTTDRCLQMDKHVQYDHETAEFIDLEGNKIKGLYGAGIAYPEKVVDPEGNVEFAVGLAKFMKYLKRVVPDWNGHGKSKMNEERVL
;
A
#
# COMPACT_ATOMS: atom_id res chain seq x y z
N MET A 1 45.43 -12.32 19.28
CA MET A 1 44.14 -11.58 19.26
C MET A 1 44.27 -10.36 20.17
N SER A 2 44.47 -9.17 19.58
CA SER A 2 44.55 -7.92 20.33
C SER A 2 43.14 -7.43 20.63
N ALA A 3 42.74 -7.44 21.91
CA ALA A 3 41.49 -6.86 22.36
C ALA A 3 41.46 -5.36 22.04
N THR A 4 40.72 -4.96 21.03
CA THR A 4 40.40 -3.56 20.75
C THR A 4 39.62 -3.00 21.93
N LYS A 5 40.21 -2.07 22.68
CA LYS A 5 39.57 -1.27 23.74
C LYS A 5 38.21 -0.76 23.23
N SER A 6 37.10 -1.28 23.74
CA SER A 6 35.77 -0.79 23.36
C SER A 6 35.62 0.64 23.88
N LYS A 7 35.31 1.57 22.97
CA LYS A 7 35.06 2.96 23.29
C LYS A 7 33.77 3.08 24.12
N LYS A 8 33.62 4.16 24.89
CA LYS A 8 32.40 4.44 25.65
C LYS A 8 31.18 4.47 24.73
N PRO A 9 30.04 3.87 25.14
CA PRO A 9 28.81 3.96 24.37
C PRO A 9 28.35 5.41 24.24
N GLY A 10 27.94 5.79 23.03
CA GLY A 10 27.47 7.12 22.66
C GLY A 10 26.03 7.13 22.15
N THR A 11 25.49 8.32 21.86
CA THR A 11 24.15 8.51 21.28
C THR A 11 24.25 8.71 19.76
N ILE A 12 23.62 7.82 19.00
CA ILE A 12 23.60 7.83 17.53
C ILE A 12 22.17 8.04 17.05
N LEU A 13 21.94 9.07 16.24
CA LEU A 13 20.61 9.34 15.70
C LEU A 13 20.55 8.99 14.22
N PHE A 14 19.50 8.28 13.82
CA PHE A 14 19.22 7.99 12.42
C PHE A 14 18.20 8.98 11.87
N PHE A 15 18.42 9.47 10.66
CA PHE A 15 17.44 10.23 9.89
C PHE A 15 17.08 9.45 8.64
N HIS A 16 15.89 8.84 8.67
CA HIS A 16 15.36 8.02 7.58
C HIS A 16 14.03 8.62 7.10
N PRO A 17 13.79 8.82 5.80
CA PRO A 17 12.59 9.55 5.34
C PRO A 17 11.26 8.88 5.68
N ASP A 18 11.12 7.57 5.44
CA ASP A 18 9.86 6.84 5.61
C ASP A 18 10.13 5.38 6.03
N LEU A 19 9.69 4.99 7.22
CA LEU A 19 9.88 3.64 7.74
C LEU A 19 8.69 2.75 7.38
N GLY A 20 8.76 2.18 6.17
CA GLY A 20 7.84 1.16 5.66
C GLY A 20 8.44 -0.26 5.67
N ILE A 21 8.10 -1.04 4.65
CA ILE A 21 8.69 -2.37 4.39
C ILE A 21 9.47 -2.30 3.07
N GLY A 22 10.79 -2.45 3.15
CA GLY A 22 11.67 -2.47 1.98
C GLY A 22 13.10 -2.83 2.33
N GLY A 23 13.95 -2.97 1.31
CA GLY A 23 15.32 -3.43 1.48
C GLY A 23 16.24 -2.39 2.13
N ALA A 24 16.05 -1.11 1.80
CA ALA A 24 16.80 -0.02 2.41
C ALA A 24 16.39 0.17 3.88
N GLU A 25 15.09 0.06 4.15
CA GLU A 25 14.48 0.13 5.48
C GLU A 25 14.99 -1.02 6.36
N ARG A 26 15.03 -2.26 5.85
CA ARG A 26 15.56 -3.41 6.60
C ARG A 26 17.02 -3.18 7.00
N LEU A 27 17.84 -2.71 6.06
CA LEU A 27 19.24 -2.40 6.31
C LEU A 27 19.42 -1.38 7.43
N ILE A 28 18.63 -0.30 7.42
CA ILE A 28 18.70 0.74 8.45
C ILE A 28 18.26 0.21 9.81
N ILE A 29 17.21 -0.61 9.86
CA ILE A 29 16.77 -1.27 11.10
C ILE A 29 17.87 -2.19 11.64
N ASP A 30 18.46 -3.04 10.80
CA ASP A 30 19.57 -3.92 11.20
C ASP A 30 20.78 -3.12 11.70
N ALA A 31 21.12 -2.02 11.04
CA ALA A 31 22.21 -1.14 11.45
C ALA A 31 21.94 -0.48 12.81
N ALA A 32 20.70 -0.02 13.02
CA ALA A 32 20.28 0.59 14.28
C ALA A 32 20.30 -0.42 15.44
N VAL A 33 19.72 -1.61 15.25
CA VAL A 33 19.74 -2.69 16.24
C VAL A 33 21.18 -3.14 16.51
N GLY A 34 22.00 -3.30 15.47
CA GLY A 34 23.39 -3.69 15.60
C GLY A 34 24.20 -2.72 16.47
N LEU A 35 24.06 -1.41 16.25
CA LEU A 35 24.70 -0.40 17.09
C LEU A 35 24.13 -0.37 18.52
N GLN A 36 22.83 -0.56 18.68
CA GLN A 36 22.20 -0.66 20.00
C GLN A 36 22.73 -1.86 20.80
N ASN A 37 22.89 -3.02 20.16
CA ASN A 37 23.47 -4.22 20.76
C ASN A 37 24.94 -4.04 21.15
N ARG A 38 25.65 -3.08 20.54
CA ARG A 38 27.01 -2.68 20.92
C ARG A 38 27.04 -1.67 22.08
N GLY A 39 25.87 -1.31 22.62
CA GLY A 39 25.70 -0.45 23.79
C GLY A 39 25.36 1.00 23.48
N HIS A 40 25.27 1.40 22.20
CA HIS A 40 24.90 2.78 21.86
C HIS A 40 23.43 3.07 22.16
N LYS A 41 23.15 4.31 22.56
CA LYS A 41 21.77 4.81 22.56
C LYS A 41 21.40 5.16 21.12
N VAL A 42 20.41 4.47 20.56
CA VAL A 42 19.97 4.68 19.18
C VAL A 42 18.55 5.23 19.15
N VAL A 43 18.33 6.28 18.35
CA VAL A 43 17.00 6.87 18.10
C VAL A 43 16.85 7.11 16.61
N ILE A 44 15.70 6.76 16.04
CA ILE A 44 15.40 6.97 14.62
C ILE A 44 14.36 8.07 14.47
N PHE A 45 14.72 9.14 13.77
CA PHE A 45 13.81 10.18 13.32
C PHE A 45 13.33 9.88 11.91
N THR A 46 12.02 9.86 11.72
CA THR A 46 11.39 9.62 10.42
C THR A 46 10.24 10.57 10.13
N SER A 47 9.98 10.82 8.84
CA SER A 47 8.79 11.59 8.45
C SER A 47 7.52 10.75 8.47
N HIS A 48 7.61 9.43 8.35
CA HIS A 48 6.44 8.56 8.42
C HIS A 48 6.83 7.16 8.90
N CYS A 49 5.91 6.51 9.62
CA CYS A 49 5.99 5.12 10.03
C CYS A 49 4.56 4.65 10.30
N ASP A 50 4.07 3.67 9.54
CA ASP A 50 2.78 3.03 9.81
C ASP A 50 3.00 1.79 10.69
N PRO A 51 2.49 1.74 11.94
CA PRO A 51 2.65 0.58 12.82
C PRO A 51 2.09 -0.74 12.25
N LYS A 52 1.18 -0.67 11.27
CA LYS A 52 0.63 -1.83 10.56
C LYS A 52 1.50 -2.27 9.38
N HIS A 53 2.45 -1.43 8.96
CA HIS A 53 3.27 -1.62 7.77
C HIS A 53 4.72 -1.17 7.98
N CYS A 54 5.36 -1.68 9.03
CA CYS A 54 6.79 -1.50 9.31
C CYS A 54 7.37 -2.78 9.95
N PHE A 55 8.70 -2.84 10.06
CA PHE A 55 9.38 -3.95 10.75
C PHE A 55 9.07 -3.97 12.25
N ASP A 56 9.14 -5.16 12.85
CA ASP A 56 8.75 -5.37 14.24
C ASP A 56 9.55 -4.51 15.22
N GLU A 57 10.85 -4.36 14.98
CA GLU A 57 11.77 -3.58 15.81
C GLU A 57 11.40 -2.08 15.87
N ALA A 58 10.73 -1.57 14.82
CA ALA A 58 10.26 -0.19 14.75
C ALA A 58 8.92 0.04 15.47
N ARG A 59 8.15 -1.01 15.77
CA ARG A 59 6.81 -0.91 16.40
C ARG A 59 6.71 -1.53 17.80
N ASN A 60 7.54 -2.50 18.13
CA ASN A 60 7.47 -3.24 19.40
C ASN A 60 8.27 -2.58 20.55
N GLY A 61 8.92 -1.44 20.27
CA GLY A 61 9.73 -0.69 21.24
C GLY A 61 11.20 -1.11 21.33
N THR A 62 11.68 -2.01 20.46
CA THR A 62 13.11 -2.34 20.38
C THR A 62 13.95 -1.09 20.06
N LEU A 63 13.51 -0.31 19.08
CA LEU A 63 14.12 0.96 18.69
C LEU A 63 13.25 2.15 19.13
N ASP A 64 13.87 3.24 19.60
CA ASP A 64 13.19 4.53 19.84
C ASP A 64 12.92 5.21 18.49
N VAL A 65 11.72 5.01 17.94
CA VAL A 65 11.29 5.58 16.65
C VAL A 65 10.41 6.81 16.87
N ARG A 66 10.83 7.95 16.33
CA ARG A 66 10.17 9.24 16.47
C ARG A 66 9.72 9.79 15.13
N VAL A 67 8.40 9.76 14.92
CA VAL A 67 7.78 10.35 13.74
C VAL A 67 7.62 11.85 13.94
N ARG A 68 8.21 12.66 13.05
CA ARG A 68 8.13 14.13 13.07
C ARG A 68 7.99 14.66 11.64
N GLY A 69 7.47 15.87 11.47
CA GLY A 69 7.46 16.50 10.14
C GLY A 69 6.49 15.91 9.10
N ASN A 70 5.53 15.04 9.48
CA ASN A 70 4.63 14.39 8.51
C ASN A 70 3.41 15.21 8.04
N TRP A 71 3.15 16.38 8.64
CA TRP A 71 1.83 17.02 8.52
C TRP A 71 1.76 18.16 7.48
N LEU A 72 2.88 18.83 7.20
CA LEU A 72 2.88 20.06 6.39
C LEU A 72 3.05 19.78 4.88
N ILE A 73 3.94 18.85 4.54
CA ILE A 73 4.34 18.60 3.15
C ILE A 73 3.83 17.22 2.69
N PRO A 74 2.99 17.14 1.63
CA PRO A 74 2.50 15.86 1.11
C PRO A 74 3.63 15.06 0.42
N SER A 75 3.42 13.77 0.17
CA SER A 75 4.40 12.90 -0.51
C SER A 75 4.58 13.22 -2.01
N SER A 76 3.60 13.87 -2.63
CA SER A 76 3.69 14.43 -3.99
C SER A 76 2.62 15.51 -4.18
N LEU A 77 2.83 16.41 -5.13
CA LEU A 77 1.83 17.40 -5.53
C LEU A 77 1.23 16.96 -6.87
N LEU A 78 -0.06 16.64 -6.89
CA LEU A 78 -0.76 16.13 -8.09
C LEU A 78 -0.09 14.89 -8.72
N SER A 79 0.49 14.01 -7.89
CA SER A 79 1.29 12.85 -8.34
C SER A 79 2.54 13.23 -9.17
N ARG A 80 2.99 14.49 -9.08
CA ARG A 80 4.21 15.03 -9.67
C ARG A 80 5.12 15.61 -8.56
N PHE A 81 6.34 15.98 -8.93
CA PHE A 81 7.30 16.64 -8.03
C PHE A 81 7.64 15.85 -6.74
N SER A 82 7.55 14.51 -6.78
CA SER A 82 7.81 13.66 -5.62
C SER A 82 9.18 13.90 -4.98
N ILE A 83 10.23 14.13 -5.78
CA ILE A 83 11.58 14.44 -5.26
C ILE A 83 11.61 15.77 -4.48
N ILE A 84 10.89 16.80 -4.95
CA ILE A 84 10.81 18.10 -4.25
C ILE A 84 10.08 17.91 -2.93
N CYS A 85 8.94 17.22 -2.97
CA CYS A 85 8.18 16.88 -1.77
C CYS A 85 9.02 16.08 -0.77
N ALA A 86 9.81 15.10 -1.24
CA ALA A 86 10.69 14.30 -0.39
C ALA A 86 11.78 15.15 0.29
N ILE A 87 12.44 16.05 -0.47
CA ILE A 87 13.43 17.00 0.06
C ILE A 87 12.80 17.92 1.10
N LEU A 88 11.63 18.51 0.79
CA LEU A 88 10.92 19.41 1.70
C LEU A 88 10.42 18.69 2.96
N ARG A 89 10.00 17.43 2.86
CA ARG A 89 9.64 16.59 4.01
C ARG A 89 10.84 16.32 4.91
N GLN A 90 11.99 15.95 4.33
CA GLN A 90 13.23 15.77 5.09
C GLN A 90 13.66 17.07 5.78
N PHE A 91 13.54 18.20 5.10
CA PHE A 91 13.81 19.51 5.70
C PHE A 91 12.85 19.82 6.85
N HIS A 92 11.55 19.57 6.68
CA HIS A 92 10.55 19.76 7.73
C HIS A 92 10.81 18.84 8.94
N LEU A 93 11.24 17.59 8.72
CA LEU A 93 11.70 16.69 9.77
C LEU A 93 12.86 17.32 10.55
N ILE A 94 13.94 17.72 9.88
CA ILE A 94 15.11 18.35 10.53
C ILE A 94 14.69 19.61 11.31
N LEU A 95 13.90 20.48 10.69
CA LEU A 95 13.45 21.74 11.29
C LEU A 95 12.58 21.50 12.54
N SER A 96 11.66 20.54 12.47
CA SER A 96 10.83 20.18 13.62
C SER A 96 11.68 19.71 14.82
N THR A 97 12.76 18.98 14.55
CA THR A 97 13.65 18.49 15.60
C THR A 97 14.52 19.59 16.23
N TYR A 98 14.79 20.66 15.48
CA TYR A 98 15.48 21.85 15.96
C TYR A 98 14.58 22.66 16.91
N PHE A 99 13.30 22.84 16.57
CA PHE A 99 12.36 23.62 17.38
C PHE A 99 11.87 22.89 18.64
N THR A 100 11.83 21.56 18.66
CA THR A 100 11.38 20.80 19.84
C THR A 100 12.47 20.58 20.89
N SER A 101 13.70 21.08 20.67
CA SER A 101 14.89 20.88 21.53
C SER A 101 15.29 19.42 21.78
N GLU A 102 14.66 18.46 21.09
CA GLU A 102 14.88 17.02 21.28
C GLU A 102 16.32 16.60 20.99
N LEU A 103 16.96 17.14 19.94
CA LEU A 103 18.36 16.80 19.66
C LEU A 103 19.30 17.36 20.75
N ARG A 104 18.99 18.54 21.30
CA ARG A 104 19.81 19.12 22.38
C ARG A 104 19.73 18.27 23.65
N SER A 105 18.58 17.68 23.96
CA SER A 105 18.43 16.79 25.11
C SER A 105 19.10 15.42 24.88
N LEU A 106 19.09 14.92 23.65
CA LEU A 106 19.73 13.65 23.29
C LEU A 106 21.26 13.72 23.22
N LYS A 107 21.86 14.90 23.01
CA LYS A 107 23.32 15.14 22.89
C LYS A 107 24.00 14.11 21.96
N PRO A 108 23.65 14.14 20.66
CA PRO A 108 24.12 13.14 19.70
C PRO A 108 25.61 13.27 19.39
N ASP A 109 26.31 12.13 19.40
CA ASP A 109 27.70 12.01 18.96
C ASP A 109 27.81 11.96 17.43
N ALA A 110 26.85 11.29 16.79
CA ALA A 110 26.79 11.16 15.34
C ALA A 110 25.35 11.07 14.81
N PHE A 111 25.17 11.52 13.56
CA PHE A 111 24.01 11.28 12.73
C PHE A 111 24.33 10.23 11.67
N VAL A 112 23.42 9.30 11.47
CA VAL A 112 23.38 8.41 10.31
C VAL A 112 22.21 8.83 9.45
N VAL A 113 22.47 9.19 8.19
CA VAL A 113 21.44 9.65 7.26
C VAL A 113 21.49 8.80 6.00
N ASP A 114 20.34 8.42 5.44
CA ASP A 114 20.26 7.62 4.23
C ASP A 114 19.14 8.08 3.29
N GLN A 115 19.08 7.45 2.11
CA GLN A 115 18.17 7.72 0.97
C GLN A 115 18.28 9.12 0.34
N LEU A 116 18.22 10.20 1.12
CA LEU A 116 18.17 11.58 0.64
C LEU A 116 19.30 12.40 1.26
N SER A 117 20.24 12.87 0.43
CA SER A 117 21.38 13.67 0.87
C SER A 117 21.05 15.16 1.10
N ALA A 118 19.91 15.64 0.62
CA ALA A 118 19.55 17.07 0.64
C ALA A 118 19.46 17.65 2.07
N GLY A 119 19.23 16.82 3.09
CA GLY A 119 19.21 17.22 4.51
C GLY A 119 20.58 17.47 5.14
N LEU A 120 21.67 16.97 4.56
CA LEU A 120 23.01 17.00 5.16
C LEU A 120 23.56 18.41 5.40
N PRO A 121 23.44 19.37 4.46
CA PRO A 121 23.86 20.76 4.71
C PRO A 121 23.13 21.39 5.89
N TRP A 122 21.84 21.11 6.04
CA TRP A 122 21.01 21.64 7.12
C TRP A 122 21.38 21.06 8.48
N LEU A 123 21.64 19.74 8.54
CA LEU A 123 22.17 19.12 9.75
C LEU A 123 23.52 19.72 10.15
N ARG A 124 24.42 19.96 9.18
CA ARG A 124 25.70 20.63 9.44
C ARG A 124 25.51 22.07 9.93
N TYR A 125 24.51 22.78 9.42
CA TYR A 125 24.23 24.16 9.81
C TYR A 125 23.66 24.27 11.22
N PHE A 126 22.63 23.47 11.54
CA PHE A 126 21.98 23.51 12.85
C PHE A 126 22.79 22.81 13.96
N TYR A 127 23.61 21.82 13.60
CA TYR A 127 24.41 21.01 14.53
C TYR A 127 25.86 20.90 14.04
N PRO A 128 26.63 22.00 14.09
CA PRO A 128 27.98 22.06 13.51
C PRO A 128 28.98 21.08 14.14
N ASP A 129 28.77 20.73 15.41
CA ASP A 129 29.69 19.91 16.19
C ASP A 129 29.48 18.40 16.04
N THR A 130 28.30 17.97 15.60
CA THR A 130 27.93 16.55 15.46
C THR A 130 28.48 15.97 14.15
N ARG A 131 28.92 14.70 14.18
CA ARG A 131 29.43 14.00 13.00
C ARG A 131 28.28 13.46 12.14
N ILE A 132 28.46 13.44 10.82
CA ILE A 132 27.44 13.00 9.86
C ILE A 132 28.00 11.87 9.01
N LEU A 133 27.41 10.69 9.14
CA LEU A 133 27.63 9.56 8.25
C LEU A 133 26.46 9.48 7.25
N PHE A 134 26.77 9.44 5.96
CA PHE A 134 25.77 9.23 4.93
C PHE A 134 25.84 7.81 4.37
N TYR A 135 24.73 7.08 4.41
CA TYR A 135 24.59 5.75 3.84
C TYR A 135 23.94 5.84 2.45
N CYS A 136 24.75 5.69 1.42
CA CYS A 136 24.30 5.69 0.03
C CYS A 136 23.98 4.26 -0.42
N HIS A 137 22.67 3.93 -0.50
CA HIS A 137 22.21 2.63 -0.98
C HIS A 137 22.45 2.44 -2.49
N PHE A 138 22.16 3.49 -3.27
CA PHE A 138 22.44 3.63 -4.69
C PHE A 138 22.18 5.10 -5.11
N PRO A 139 22.86 5.66 -6.13
CA PRO A 139 22.60 7.02 -6.60
C PRO A 139 21.13 7.26 -7.02
N ASP A 140 20.44 8.26 -6.46
CA ASP A 140 19.04 8.58 -6.83
C ASP A 140 18.95 8.98 -8.30
N LEU A 141 20.00 9.66 -8.79
CA LEU A 141 20.27 9.92 -10.20
C LEU A 141 19.87 8.74 -11.12
N LEU A 142 20.28 7.52 -10.76
CA LEU A 142 20.14 6.33 -11.59
C LEU A 142 18.84 5.57 -11.34
N LEU A 143 18.15 5.84 -10.23
CA LEU A 143 16.85 5.23 -9.90
C LEU A 143 15.68 5.91 -10.61
N ALA A 144 15.91 7.09 -11.19
CA ALA A 144 14.90 7.88 -11.89
C ALA A 144 14.38 7.21 -13.18
N GLN A 145 13.15 6.69 -13.16
CA GLN A 145 12.50 6.12 -14.35
C GLN A 145 12.15 7.20 -15.41
N GLY A 146 12.26 6.84 -16.69
CA GLY A 146 11.80 7.69 -17.81
C GLY A 146 12.79 8.76 -18.27
N ARG A 147 14.09 8.58 -18.00
CA ARG A 147 15.17 9.43 -18.54
C ARG A 147 15.31 9.40 -20.06
N SER A 148 14.60 8.54 -20.78
CA SER A 148 14.56 8.60 -22.25
C SER A 148 14.06 9.97 -22.76
N SER A 149 13.14 10.61 -22.02
CA SER A 149 12.64 11.96 -22.32
C SER A 149 13.62 13.06 -21.94
N TRP A 150 13.93 13.95 -22.89
CA TRP A 150 14.84 15.09 -22.69
C TRP A 150 14.34 16.08 -21.62
N LEU A 151 13.03 16.32 -21.54
CA LEU A 151 12.41 17.21 -20.55
C LEU A 151 12.64 16.72 -19.12
N LYS A 152 12.50 15.41 -18.89
CA LYS A 152 12.75 14.81 -17.58
C LYS A 152 14.23 14.84 -17.20
N ARG A 153 15.13 14.70 -18.19
CA ARG A 153 16.58 14.90 -17.99
C ARG A 153 16.86 16.33 -17.56
N ALA A 154 16.37 17.34 -18.29
CA ALA A 154 16.58 18.75 -17.96
C ALA A 154 16.03 19.12 -16.57
N TYR A 155 14.84 18.62 -16.20
CA TYR A 155 14.25 18.82 -14.86
C TYR A 155 15.10 18.20 -13.73
N ARG A 156 15.81 17.11 -14.01
CA ARG A 156 16.63 16.38 -13.02
C ARG A 156 18.00 17.01 -12.77
N ILE A 157 18.61 17.66 -13.78
CA ILE A 157 19.94 18.31 -13.68
C ILE A 157 20.15 19.09 -12.36
N PRO A 158 19.27 20.01 -11.92
CA PRO A 158 19.50 20.76 -10.68
C PRO A 158 19.49 19.87 -9.43
N PHE A 159 18.68 18.81 -9.40
CA PHE A 159 18.61 17.88 -8.26
C PHE A 159 19.81 16.93 -8.24
N ASP A 160 20.29 16.52 -9.42
CA ASP A 160 21.45 15.66 -9.58
C ASP A 160 22.73 16.37 -9.07
N THR A 161 22.88 17.66 -9.42
CA THR A 161 23.96 18.52 -8.89
C THR A 161 23.80 18.77 -7.39
N LEU A 162 22.56 18.96 -6.92
CA LEU A 162 22.25 19.12 -5.49
C LEU A 162 22.60 17.84 -4.70
N GLU A 163 22.37 16.65 -5.26
CA GLU A 163 22.66 15.36 -4.63
C GLU A 163 24.17 15.27 -4.31
N GLN A 164 25.03 15.44 -5.32
CA GLN A 164 26.48 15.43 -5.16
C GLN A 164 26.97 16.48 -4.15
N TRP A 165 26.52 17.72 -4.31
CA TRP A 165 26.94 18.82 -3.45
C TRP A 165 26.52 18.59 -2.00
N SER A 166 25.29 18.15 -1.76
CA SER A 166 24.77 17.91 -0.42
C SER A 166 25.43 16.71 0.26
N MET A 167 25.75 15.63 -0.48
CA MET A 167 26.53 14.50 0.04
C MET A 167 27.91 14.90 0.57
N SER A 168 28.54 15.91 -0.03
CA SER A 168 29.88 16.36 0.39
C SER A 168 29.95 16.91 1.83
N PHE A 169 28.80 17.22 2.44
CA PHE A 169 28.70 17.67 3.84
C PHE A 169 28.82 16.52 4.85
N ALA A 170 28.73 15.28 4.41
CA ALA A 170 29.00 14.11 5.23
C ALA A 170 30.47 14.05 5.64
N ASP A 171 30.73 13.69 6.89
CA ASP A 171 32.09 13.40 7.37
C ASP A 171 32.60 12.10 6.73
N SER A 172 31.74 11.08 6.64
CA SER A 172 32.02 9.82 5.96
C SER A 172 30.83 9.39 5.10
N ILE A 173 31.11 8.75 3.97
CA ILE A 173 30.10 8.19 3.07
C ILE A 173 30.33 6.68 2.98
N VAL A 174 29.29 5.91 3.27
CA VAL A 174 29.31 4.46 3.17
C VAL A 174 28.36 3.99 2.07
N VAL A 175 28.71 2.88 1.44
CA VAL A 175 27.90 2.21 0.41
C VAL A 175 27.73 0.73 0.76
N ASN A 176 26.68 0.12 0.23
CA ASN A 176 26.34 -1.29 0.50
C ASN A 176 27.26 -2.32 -0.17
N SER A 177 28.00 -1.91 -1.20
CA SER A 177 28.82 -2.83 -2.00
C SER A 177 29.92 -2.08 -2.76
N GLY A 178 30.98 -2.80 -3.13
CA GLY A 178 32.02 -2.35 -4.06
C GLY A 178 31.47 -2.06 -5.45
N PHE A 179 30.42 -2.78 -5.89
CA PHE A 179 29.70 -2.41 -7.11
C PHE A 179 29.12 -0.99 -7.01
N THR A 180 28.35 -0.71 -5.95
CA THR A 180 27.78 0.63 -5.71
C THR A 180 28.88 1.67 -5.56
N LYS A 181 30.00 1.35 -4.88
CA LYS A 181 31.18 2.22 -4.81
C LYS A 181 31.68 2.62 -6.19
N GLY A 182 31.81 1.65 -7.10
CA GLY A 182 32.25 1.89 -8.48
C GLY A 182 31.24 2.72 -9.28
N VAL A 183 29.94 2.49 -9.08
CA VAL A 183 28.88 3.30 -9.71
C VAL A 183 28.96 4.75 -9.22
N VAL A 184 29.02 4.98 -7.90
CA VAL A 184 29.17 6.32 -7.30
C VAL A 184 30.41 7.02 -7.82
N GLY A 185 31.54 6.31 -7.95
CA GLY A 185 32.79 6.89 -8.49
C GLY A 185 32.72 7.29 -9.97
N ARG A 186 31.95 6.57 -10.79
CA ARG A 186 31.71 6.96 -12.19
C ARG A 186 30.75 8.14 -12.30
N VAL A 187 29.76 8.20 -11.41
CA VAL A 187 28.72 9.24 -11.43
C VAL A 187 29.25 10.57 -10.86
N TRP A 188 29.99 10.53 -9.76
CA TRP A 188 30.51 11.71 -9.07
C TRP A 188 32.02 11.59 -8.79
N PRO A 189 32.87 11.67 -9.82
CA PRO A 189 34.31 11.50 -9.66
C PRO A 189 34.92 12.51 -8.68
N ASP A 190 34.43 13.75 -8.69
CA ASP A 190 34.92 14.82 -7.82
C ASP A 190 34.63 14.52 -6.33
N LEU A 191 33.46 13.94 -6.04
CA LEU A 191 33.10 13.54 -4.67
C LEU A 191 34.06 12.48 -4.14
N VAL A 192 34.46 11.52 -4.99
CA VAL A 192 35.38 10.43 -4.60
C VAL A 192 36.83 10.93 -4.49
N ARG A 193 37.20 12.00 -5.20
CA ARG A 193 38.50 12.67 -4.99
C ARG A 193 38.56 13.37 -3.63
N GLU A 194 37.45 13.96 -3.18
CA GLU A 194 37.37 14.68 -1.89
C GLU A 194 37.11 13.75 -0.70
N LYS A 195 36.35 12.66 -0.90
CA LYS A 195 35.85 11.78 0.17
C LYS A 195 36.10 10.32 -0.18
N GLN A 196 36.77 9.61 0.73
CA GLN A 196 36.95 8.16 0.60
C GLN A 196 35.65 7.42 0.93
N LEU A 197 35.07 6.75 -0.08
CA LEU A 197 33.91 5.86 0.10
C LEU A 197 34.32 4.57 0.82
N GLN A 198 33.59 4.23 1.87
CA GLN A 198 33.76 3.00 2.63
C GLN A 198 32.62 2.02 2.38
N ILE A 199 32.84 0.73 2.59
CA ILE A 199 31.84 -0.30 2.31
C ILE A 199 31.32 -0.85 3.65
N VAL A 200 30.00 -0.83 3.80
CA VAL A 200 29.29 -1.51 4.88
C VAL A 200 28.34 -2.49 4.22
N TYR A 201 28.65 -3.78 4.28
CA TYR A 201 27.78 -4.78 3.66
C TYR A 201 26.46 -4.92 4.43
N PRO A 202 25.31 -5.07 3.73
CA PRO A 202 24.07 -5.55 4.34
C PRO A 202 24.30 -6.89 5.04
N CYS A 203 23.55 -7.14 6.12
CA CYS A 203 23.63 -8.37 6.86
C CYS A 203 22.43 -9.30 6.62
N VAL A 204 22.62 -10.56 7.02
CA VAL A 204 21.55 -11.54 7.17
C VAL A 204 21.53 -12.08 8.59
N ASP A 205 20.36 -12.54 9.03
CA ASP A 205 20.21 -13.19 10.33
C ASP A 205 20.91 -14.56 10.32
N VAL A 206 21.97 -14.68 11.11
CA VAL A 206 22.81 -15.89 11.21
C VAL A 206 22.40 -16.82 12.35
N ARG A 207 21.35 -16.46 13.11
CA ARG A 207 20.83 -17.28 14.21
C ARG A 207 20.22 -18.56 13.63
N GLU A 208 20.47 -19.68 14.32
CA GLU A 208 19.90 -20.96 13.91
C GLU A 208 18.39 -20.94 14.12
N LYS A 209 17.64 -21.13 13.04
CA LYS A 209 16.19 -21.24 13.09
C LYS A 209 15.82 -22.69 13.40
N THR A 210 15.37 -22.97 14.62
CA THR A 210 14.77 -24.26 15.01
C THR A 210 13.37 -24.38 14.42
N PHE A 211 13.16 -25.38 13.57
CA PHE A 211 11.83 -25.76 13.08
C PHE A 211 11.74 -27.29 13.16
N GLU A 212 10.90 -27.78 14.08
CA GLU A 212 10.71 -29.21 14.37
C GLU A 212 9.92 -29.94 13.26
N GLU A 213 9.14 -29.23 12.44
CA GLU A 213 8.32 -29.79 11.34
C GLU A 213 9.09 -30.07 10.03
N LYS A 214 10.42 -29.94 10.04
CA LYS A 214 11.22 -30.01 8.80
C LYS A 214 11.33 -31.41 8.19
N GLU A 215 11.35 -32.49 8.96
CA GLU A 215 11.84 -33.78 8.40
C GLU A 215 10.93 -34.38 7.33
N GLU A 216 9.61 -34.48 7.52
CA GLU A 216 8.71 -35.11 6.53
C GLU A 216 8.51 -34.24 5.28
N ALA A 217 8.33 -32.93 5.43
CA ALA A 217 8.11 -32.03 4.29
C ALA A 217 9.40 -31.79 3.48
N VAL A 218 10.58 -31.78 4.12
CA VAL A 218 11.87 -31.70 3.43
C VAL A 218 12.20 -33.04 2.76
N ALA A 219 11.82 -34.18 3.36
CA ALA A 219 12.01 -35.50 2.76
C ALA A 219 11.35 -35.61 1.38
N ALA A 220 10.13 -35.08 1.21
CA ALA A 220 9.42 -35.07 -0.09
C ALA A 220 10.17 -34.36 -1.24
N TRP A 221 11.13 -33.48 -0.93
CA TRP A 221 11.96 -32.77 -1.91
C TRP A 221 13.42 -33.22 -1.94
N ARG A 222 13.87 -34.08 -1.01
CA ARG A 222 15.28 -34.52 -0.89
C ARG A 222 15.67 -35.56 -1.93
N ASP A 223 14.75 -36.37 -2.42
CA ASP A 223 15.03 -37.45 -3.38
C ASP A 223 15.27 -36.94 -4.81
N ARG A 224 15.37 -35.61 -5.02
CA ARG A 224 15.60 -34.99 -6.32
C ARG A 224 16.74 -33.98 -6.30
N GLY A 225 17.41 -33.86 -7.44
CA GLY A 225 18.33 -32.75 -7.69
C GLY A 225 17.56 -31.44 -7.90
N ILE A 226 17.28 -30.70 -6.84
CA ILE A 226 16.60 -29.39 -6.94
C ILE A 226 17.59 -28.28 -7.29
N ILE A 227 17.36 -27.62 -8.41
CA ILE A 227 17.99 -26.33 -8.75
C ILE A 227 16.99 -25.24 -8.42
N LEU A 228 17.39 -24.29 -7.57
CA LEU A 228 16.49 -23.27 -7.02
C LEU A 228 16.87 -21.87 -7.51
N SER A 229 15.90 -21.11 -8.01
CA SER A 229 16.05 -19.67 -8.24
C SER A 229 15.02 -18.91 -7.43
N ILE A 230 15.46 -17.92 -6.65
CA ILE A 230 14.56 -17.05 -5.86
C ILE A 230 14.70 -15.60 -6.33
N ASN A 231 13.73 -15.11 -7.10
CA ASN A 231 13.74 -13.77 -7.69
C ASN A 231 12.31 -13.20 -7.81
N ARG A 232 12.18 -11.87 -7.77
CA ARG A 232 10.92 -11.24 -8.22
C ARG A 232 10.74 -11.50 -9.71
N PHE A 233 9.50 -11.66 -10.15
CA PHE A 233 9.15 -11.83 -11.56
C PHE A 233 9.29 -10.51 -12.35
N GLU A 234 10.50 -9.97 -12.46
CA GLU A 234 10.81 -8.73 -13.17
C GLU A 234 11.87 -9.00 -14.25
N ARG A 235 11.74 -8.47 -15.48
CA ARG A 235 12.67 -8.76 -16.59
C ARG A 235 14.13 -8.52 -16.28
N LYS A 236 14.43 -7.47 -15.50
CA LYS A 236 15.80 -7.14 -15.07
C LYS A 236 16.48 -8.23 -14.21
N LYS A 237 15.72 -9.21 -13.70
CA LYS A 237 16.26 -10.34 -12.93
C LYS A 237 16.70 -11.50 -13.81
N ASP A 238 16.37 -11.47 -15.10
CA ASP A 238 16.75 -12.46 -16.12
C ASP A 238 16.56 -13.92 -15.69
N ILE A 239 15.38 -14.26 -15.16
CA ILE A 239 15.04 -15.63 -14.75
C ILE A 239 15.12 -16.60 -15.96
N GLY A 240 14.94 -16.08 -17.18
CA GLY A 240 15.04 -16.85 -18.41
C GLY A 240 16.41 -17.49 -18.62
N LEU A 241 17.49 -16.88 -18.12
CA LEU A 241 18.84 -17.48 -18.14
C LEU A 241 18.88 -18.82 -17.41
N ALA A 242 18.23 -18.93 -16.24
CA ALA A 242 18.16 -20.19 -15.50
C ALA A 242 17.40 -21.28 -16.29
N ILE A 243 16.32 -20.92 -16.98
CA ILE A 243 15.53 -21.83 -17.82
C ILE A 243 16.38 -22.32 -19.01
N LYS A 244 17.06 -21.41 -19.70
CA LYS A 244 17.93 -21.76 -20.84
C LYS A 244 19.09 -22.66 -20.42
N ALA A 245 19.75 -22.33 -19.31
CA ALA A 245 20.86 -23.13 -18.80
C ALA A 245 20.41 -24.54 -18.38
N TYR A 246 19.25 -24.66 -17.76
CA TYR A 246 18.64 -25.94 -17.39
C TYR A 246 18.19 -26.75 -18.62
N ALA A 247 17.66 -26.09 -19.65
CA ALA A 247 17.37 -26.72 -20.94
C ALA A 247 18.64 -27.30 -21.60
N GLY A 248 19.78 -26.62 -21.43
CA GLY A 248 21.09 -27.05 -21.94
C GLY A 248 21.61 -28.37 -21.38
N LEU A 249 21.09 -28.85 -20.23
CA LEU A 249 21.47 -30.16 -19.66
C LEU A 249 21.03 -31.34 -20.55
N GLY A 250 20.10 -31.13 -21.49
CA GLY A 250 19.45 -32.19 -22.26
C GLY A 250 18.51 -33.06 -21.40
N ALA A 251 17.76 -33.96 -22.05
CA ALA A 251 16.78 -34.79 -21.36
C ALA A 251 17.42 -35.71 -20.29
N HIS A 252 18.51 -36.40 -20.65
CA HIS A 252 19.25 -37.28 -19.74
C HIS A 252 19.85 -36.54 -18.56
N GLY A 253 20.42 -35.34 -18.78
CA GLY A 253 21.00 -34.53 -17.70
C GLY A 253 19.97 -33.92 -16.74
N ARG A 254 18.68 -33.95 -17.10
CA ARG A 254 17.57 -33.49 -16.25
C ARG A 254 16.87 -34.61 -15.49
N GLU A 255 17.18 -35.88 -15.76
CA GLU A 255 16.53 -37.02 -15.13
C GLU A 255 16.73 -36.98 -13.60
N GLY A 256 15.63 -37.11 -12.84
CA GLY A 256 15.65 -37.00 -11.38
C GLY A 256 15.89 -35.58 -10.83
N THR A 257 15.86 -34.55 -11.68
CA THR A 257 16.11 -33.15 -11.28
C THR A 257 14.90 -32.26 -11.56
N ARG A 258 14.85 -31.08 -10.93
CA ARG A 258 13.80 -30.07 -11.15
C ARG A 258 14.34 -28.66 -10.96
N LEU A 259 13.97 -27.76 -11.87
CA LEU A 259 14.18 -26.33 -11.70
C LEU A 259 12.97 -25.70 -11.00
N VAL A 260 13.19 -25.12 -9.83
CA VAL A 260 12.17 -24.39 -9.06
C VAL A 260 12.43 -22.90 -9.16
N LEU A 261 11.48 -22.16 -9.71
CA LEU A 261 11.51 -20.71 -9.88
C LEU A 261 10.51 -20.07 -8.91
N ALA A 262 11.01 -19.60 -7.78
CA ALA A 262 10.21 -19.00 -6.72
C ALA A 262 10.40 -17.49 -6.64
N GLY A 263 9.36 -16.76 -6.25
CA GLY A 263 9.56 -15.42 -5.68
C GLY A 263 8.39 -14.48 -5.83
N GLY A 264 8.66 -13.20 -5.51
CA GLY A 264 7.62 -12.18 -5.35
C GLY A 264 6.83 -11.97 -6.63
N TYR A 265 5.52 -12.21 -6.53
CA TYR A 265 4.56 -12.04 -7.60
C TYR A 265 3.36 -11.25 -7.09
N ASP A 266 3.15 -10.07 -7.66
CA ASP A 266 1.96 -9.24 -7.41
C ASP A 266 1.17 -9.12 -8.70
N PHE A 267 -0.05 -9.66 -8.71
CA PHE A 267 -0.96 -9.62 -9.86
C PHE A 267 -1.40 -8.21 -10.26
N ARG A 268 -1.21 -7.22 -9.38
CA ARG A 268 -1.48 -5.80 -9.64
C ARG A 268 -0.35 -5.13 -10.41
N VAL A 269 0.83 -5.75 -10.44
CA VAL A 269 2.01 -5.26 -11.16
C VAL A 269 2.09 -5.98 -12.49
N GLN A 270 1.73 -5.28 -13.58
CA GLN A 270 1.64 -5.87 -14.92
C GLN A 270 2.95 -6.54 -15.38
N GLU A 271 4.09 -5.96 -14.99
CA GLU A 271 5.42 -6.52 -15.25
C GLU A 271 5.52 -7.98 -14.77
N ASN A 272 5.05 -8.28 -13.56
CA ASN A 272 5.10 -9.63 -12.99
C ASN A 272 4.26 -10.63 -13.79
N VAL A 273 3.04 -10.21 -14.15
CA VAL A 273 2.08 -11.06 -14.86
C VAL A 273 2.57 -11.39 -16.27
N VAL A 274 3.06 -10.38 -17.00
CA VAL A 274 3.53 -10.56 -18.37
C VAL A 274 4.82 -11.37 -18.38
N TYR A 275 5.78 -11.05 -17.50
CA TYR A 275 7.05 -11.74 -17.49
C TYR A 275 6.91 -13.21 -17.07
N HIS A 276 6.03 -13.55 -16.12
CA HIS A 276 5.74 -14.97 -15.81
C HIS A 276 5.24 -15.73 -17.04
N LYS A 277 4.31 -15.16 -17.83
CA LYS A 277 3.84 -15.78 -19.07
C LYS A 277 4.96 -15.96 -20.10
N GLU A 278 5.83 -14.96 -20.25
CA GLU A 278 6.99 -15.04 -21.14
C GLU A 278 7.95 -16.17 -20.71
N LEU A 279 8.16 -16.36 -19.41
CA LEU A 279 9.01 -17.43 -18.88
C LEU A 279 8.40 -18.82 -19.09
N VAL A 280 7.07 -18.96 -18.93
CA VAL A 280 6.37 -20.22 -19.24
C VAL A 280 6.50 -20.53 -20.73
N ALA A 281 6.20 -19.56 -21.61
CA ALA A 281 6.34 -19.73 -23.05
C ALA A 281 7.79 -20.04 -23.47
N LEU A 282 8.78 -19.44 -22.81
CA LEU A 282 10.19 -19.75 -23.03
C LEU A 282 10.49 -21.21 -22.66
N ALA A 283 10.06 -21.68 -21.49
CA ALA A 283 10.28 -23.07 -21.08
C ALA A 283 9.59 -24.07 -22.03
N ASP A 284 8.34 -23.78 -22.43
CA ASP A 284 7.61 -24.60 -23.39
C ASP A 284 8.32 -24.63 -24.76
N SER A 285 8.85 -23.49 -25.23
CA SER A 285 9.60 -23.41 -26.49
C SER A 285 10.90 -24.21 -26.49
N LEU A 286 11.44 -24.50 -25.30
CA LEU A 286 12.63 -25.33 -25.09
C LEU A 286 12.28 -26.80 -24.81
N GLY A 287 11.00 -27.18 -24.92
CA GLY A 287 10.51 -28.54 -24.71
C GLY A 287 10.47 -28.96 -23.24
N LEU A 288 10.45 -28.02 -22.30
CA LEU A 288 10.37 -28.29 -20.87
C LEU A 288 8.91 -28.32 -20.41
N LYS A 289 8.55 -29.31 -19.59
CA LYS A 289 7.22 -29.38 -18.97
C LYS A 289 7.15 -28.44 -17.77
N THR A 290 6.14 -27.58 -17.76
CA THR A 290 5.98 -26.53 -16.74
C THR A 290 4.76 -26.78 -15.85
N ALA A 291 4.84 -26.34 -14.59
CA ALA A 291 3.68 -26.18 -13.72
C ALA A 291 3.77 -24.87 -12.95
N THR A 292 2.63 -24.26 -12.62
CA THR A 292 2.57 -23.05 -11.80
C THR A 292 1.68 -23.30 -10.59
N THR A 293 2.20 -23.03 -9.39
CA THR A 293 1.43 -23.17 -8.14
C THR A 293 1.54 -21.93 -7.27
N LYS A 294 0.60 -21.81 -6.32
CA LYS A 294 0.47 -20.66 -5.42
C LYS A 294 0.46 -21.04 -3.94
N THR A 295 0.40 -22.33 -3.63
CA THR A 295 0.31 -22.82 -2.23
C THR A 295 1.30 -23.95 -1.99
N ILE A 296 1.68 -24.15 -0.73
CA ILE A 296 2.61 -25.21 -0.31
C ILE A 296 2.08 -26.60 -0.71
N VAL A 297 0.80 -26.88 -0.42
CA VAL A 297 0.16 -28.16 -0.72
C VAL A 297 0.15 -28.46 -2.22
N THR A 298 -0.18 -27.46 -3.04
CA THR A 298 -0.18 -27.65 -4.51
C THR A 298 1.23 -27.81 -5.06
N ALA A 299 2.23 -27.14 -4.49
CA ALA A 299 3.63 -27.31 -4.84
C ALA A 299 4.16 -28.72 -4.51
N LEU A 300 3.77 -29.28 -3.36
CA LEU A 300 4.15 -30.64 -2.93
C LEU A 300 3.54 -31.74 -3.81
N ASN A 301 2.36 -31.52 -4.38
CA ASN A 301 1.63 -32.49 -5.20
C ASN A 301 1.93 -32.39 -6.71
N VAL A 302 2.95 -31.62 -7.11
CA VAL A 302 3.28 -31.47 -8.54
C VAL A 302 3.89 -32.77 -9.08
N PRO A 303 3.33 -33.35 -10.16
CA PRO A 303 3.80 -34.60 -10.73
C PRO A 303 5.28 -34.59 -11.08
N ASP A 304 5.91 -35.76 -10.98
CA ASP A 304 7.34 -35.98 -11.19
C ASP A 304 7.86 -35.55 -12.56
N ASN A 305 7.02 -35.66 -13.59
CA ASN A 305 7.36 -35.36 -14.96
C ASN A 305 7.47 -33.85 -15.28
N ILE A 306 7.27 -32.97 -14.30
CA ILE A 306 7.43 -31.52 -14.46
C ILE A 306 8.91 -31.12 -14.29
N ASP A 307 9.47 -30.51 -15.34
CA ASP A 307 10.84 -30.03 -15.40
C ASP A 307 11.02 -28.68 -14.66
N VAL A 308 10.08 -27.75 -14.86
CA VAL A 308 10.14 -26.39 -14.32
C VAL A 308 8.89 -26.07 -13.50
N LEU A 309 9.09 -25.74 -12.23
CA LEU A 309 8.03 -25.37 -11.31
C LEU A 309 8.10 -23.88 -10.97
N PHE A 310 7.04 -23.14 -11.32
CA PHE A 310 6.85 -21.74 -10.96
C PHE A 310 6.07 -21.62 -9.64
N LEU A 311 6.65 -20.96 -8.65
CA LEU A 311 6.03 -20.69 -7.34
C LEU A 311 5.79 -19.19 -7.17
N LEU A 312 4.53 -18.77 -7.37
CA LEU A 312 4.14 -17.36 -7.33
C LEU A 312 3.90 -16.91 -5.89
N SER A 313 4.83 -16.11 -5.34
CA SER A 313 4.84 -15.63 -3.95
C SER A 313 4.87 -16.75 -2.91
N VAL A 314 6.07 -17.05 -2.40
CA VAL A 314 6.28 -18.12 -1.40
C VAL A 314 6.28 -17.57 0.03
N PRO A 315 5.58 -18.22 0.98
CA PRO A 315 5.76 -17.96 2.41
C PRO A 315 7.21 -18.23 2.84
N ASN A 316 7.68 -17.55 3.90
CA ASN A 316 9.04 -17.74 4.42
C ASN A 316 9.34 -19.20 4.82
N THR A 317 8.36 -19.93 5.34
CA THR A 317 8.50 -21.35 5.68
C THR A 317 8.81 -22.19 4.45
N LEU A 318 8.08 -21.99 3.34
CA LEU A 318 8.37 -22.67 2.08
C LEU A 318 9.72 -22.27 1.50
N LYS A 319 10.08 -20.99 1.60
CA LYS A 319 11.41 -20.52 1.18
C LYS A 319 12.53 -21.25 1.95
N ASP A 320 12.42 -21.32 3.27
CA ASP A 320 13.40 -21.98 4.14
C ASP A 320 13.46 -23.50 3.87
N MET A 321 12.33 -24.15 3.54
CA MET A 321 12.31 -25.55 3.09
C MET A 321 13.00 -25.76 1.74
N LEU A 322 12.69 -24.92 0.74
CA LEU A 322 13.31 -25.00 -0.59
C LEU A 322 14.83 -24.80 -0.50
N LEU A 323 15.29 -23.84 0.30
CA LEU A 323 16.72 -23.63 0.55
C LEU A 323 17.34 -24.87 1.22
N ALA A 324 16.66 -25.49 2.19
CA ALA A 324 17.18 -26.70 2.85
C ALA A 324 17.23 -27.94 1.92
N SER A 325 16.43 -27.99 0.86
CA SER A 325 16.39 -29.11 -0.10
C SER A 325 17.17 -28.86 -1.38
N ALA A 326 17.62 -27.63 -1.65
CA ALA A 326 18.27 -27.29 -2.90
C ALA A 326 19.69 -27.86 -3.01
N SER A 327 20.03 -28.38 -4.19
CA SER A 327 21.40 -28.78 -4.54
C SER A 327 22.25 -27.59 -5.01
N LEU A 328 21.61 -26.59 -5.62
CA LEU A 328 22.25 -25.40 -6.16
C LEU A 328 21.25 -24.24 -6.15
N LEU A 329 21.66 -23.07 -5.65
CA LEU A 329 20.94 -21.82 -5.87
C LEU A 329 21.47 -21.14 -7.14
N VAL A 330 20.58 -20.74 -8.04
CA VAL A 330 20.89 -20.03 -9.30
C VAL A 330 20.38 -18.60 -9.24
N TYR A 331 21.32 -17.65 -9.23
CA TYR A 331 21.08 -16.22 -9.05
C TYR A 331 21.47 -15.43 -10.32
N THR A 332 20.51 -15.27 -11.22
CA THR A 332 20.64 -14.65 -12.55
C THR A 332 20.70 -13.11 -12.63
N PRO A 333 20.30 -12.31 -11.62
CA PRO A 333 20.28 -10.85 -11.78
C PRO A 333 21.66 -10.24 -12.11
N SER A 334 21.71 -9.48 -13.20
CA SER A 334 22.89 -8.70 -13.60
C SER A 334 22.89 -7.32 -12.98
N ASN A 335 24.07 -6.78 -12.65
CA ASN A 335 24.23 -5.45 -12.04
C ASN A 335 23.38 -5.24 -10.77
N GLU A 336 23.10 -6.34 -10.04
CA GLU A 336 22.39 -6.27 -8.78
C GLU A 336 23.22 -5.51 -7.74
N HIS A 337 22.59 -4.69 -6.90
CA HIS A 337 23.33 -3.83 -5.99
C HIS A 337 24.13 -4.63 -4.94
N PHE A 338 23.58 -5.75 -4.46
CA PHE A 338 24.25 -6.61 -3.47
C PHE A 338 23.93 -8.11 -3.65
N GLY A 339 22.64 -8.47 -3.62
CA GLY A 339 22.19 -9.87 -3.73
C GLY A 339 22.14 -10.58 -2.37
N ILE A 340 21.03 -10.40 -1.65
CA ILE A 340 20.83 -11.01 -0.32
C ILE A 340 20.55 -12.53 -0.39
N VAL A 341 19.85 -12.98 -1.44
CA VAL A 341 19.44 -14.38 -1.63
C VAL A 341 20.65 -15.33 -1.69
N PRO A 342 21.76 -15.02 -2.40
CA PRO A 342 23.01 -15.76 -2.27
C PRO A 342 23.47 -16.01 -0.84
N LEU A 343 23.35 -15.02 0.06
CA LEU A 343 23.72 -15.19 1.47
C LEU A 343 22.77 -16.13 2.21
N GLU A 344 21.46 -16.05 1.92
CA GLU A 344 20.46 -16.96 2.50
C GLU A 344 20.72 -18.42 2.10
N ALA A 345 21.07 -18.67 0.84
CA ALA A 345 21.45 -20.00 0.36
C ALA A 345 22.75 -20.50 0.98
N MET A 346 23.78 -19.66 1.06
CA MET A 346 25.03 -20.03 1.72
C MET A 346 24.83 -20.34 3.22
N LEU A 347 23.92 -19.66 3.93
CA LEU A 347 23.56 -20.01 5.31
C LEU A 347 22.89 -21.38 5.43
N ALA A 348 22.11 -21.76 4.42
CA ALA A 348 21.51 -23.08 4.29
C ALA A 348 22.49 -24.14 3.76
N GLU A 349 23.79 -23.80 3.64
CA GLU A 349 24.85 -24.68 3.12
C GLU A 349 24.62 -25.10 1.65
N VAL A 350 23.91 -24.27 0.88
CA VAL A 350 23.68 -24.49 -0.55
C VAL A 350 24.72 -23.71 -1.37
N PRO A 351 25.47 -24.36 -2.27
CA PRO A 351 26.34 -23.67 -3.23
C PRO A 351 25.55 -22.71 -4.11
N VAL A 352 26.19 -21.61 -4.52
CA VAL A 352 25.55 -20.57 -5.35
C VAL A 352 26.18 -20.50 -6.74
N LEU A 353 25.37 -20.50 -7.79
CA LEU A 353 25.76 -20.08 -9.14
C LEU A 353 25.17 -18.70 -9.38
N ALA A 354 26.01 -17.69 -9.63
CA ALA A 354 25.56 -16.31 -9.82
C ALA A 354 26.22 -15.62 -11.01
N ALA A 355 25.59 -14.54 -11.47
CA ALA A 355 26.18 -13.65 -12.47
C ALA A 355 27.50 -13.05 -11.98
N ASN A 356 28.52 -12.99 -12.83
CA ASN A 356 29.82 -12.37 -12.55
C ASN A 356 29.80 -10.82 -12.65
N THR A 357 28.69 -10.20 -12.25
CA THR A 357 28.48 -8.76 -12.28
C THR A 357 27.76 -8.30 -11.01
N GLY A 358 27.89 -7.03 -10.64
CA GLY A 358 27.20 -6.48 -9.48
C GLY A 358 27.71 -7.02 -8.13
N GLY A 359 26.83 -7.01 -7.14
CA GLY A 359 27.07 -7.49 -5.78
C GLY A 359 27.43 -8.98 -5.62
N PRO A 360 26.98 -9.92 -6.48
CA PRO A 360 27.45 -11.31 -6.47
C PRO A 360 28.98 -11.48 -6.47
N LEU A 361 29.73 -10.57 -7.08
CA LEU A 361 31.21 -10.57 -7.08
C LEU A 361 31.81 -10.44 -5.67
N GLU A 362 31.04 -9.94 -4.71
CA GLU A 362 31.46 -9.74 -3.32
C GLU A 362 30.89 -10.80 -2.39
N THR A 363 29.68 -11.27 -2.65
CA THR A 363 29.03 -12.30 -1.82
C THR A 363 29.61 -13.68 -2.10
N VAL A 364 29.79 -14.06 -3.37
CA VAL A 364 30.26 -15.38 -3.82
C VAL A 364 31.76 -15.36 -4.12
N VAL A 365 32.50 -16.34 -3.61
CA VAL A 365 33.90 -16.57 -3.98
C VAL A 365 33.96 -17.73 -4.96
N HIS A 366 34.37 -17.42 -6.19
CA HIS A 366 34.46 -18.38 -7.29
C HIS A 366 35.21 -19.65 -6.89
N GLU A 367 34.60 -20.81 -7.18
CA GLU A 367 35.03 -22.17 -6.85
C GLU A 367 35.22 -22.50 -5.36
N LYS A 368 34.95 -21.56 -4.45
CA LYS A 368 35.06 -21.80 -3.00
C LYS A 368 33.72 -21.85 -2.29
N THR A 369 32.83 -20.91 -2.61
CA THR A 369 31.47 -20.86 -2.05
C THR A 369 30.39 -21.02 -3.12
N GLY A 370 30.81 -21.15 -4.38
CA GLY A 370 29.93 -21.14 -5.54
C GLY A 370 30.68 -20.78 -6.82
N TRP A 371 29.95 -20.46 -7.89
CA TRP A 371 30.48 -20.09 -9.20
C TRP A 371 29.95 -18.74 -9.64
N LEU A 372 30.77 -18.05 -10.42
CA LEU A 372 30.49 -16.76 -11.03
C LEU A 372 30.65 -16.93 -12.53
N CYS A 373 29.57 -16.72 -13.28
CA CYS A 373 29.52 -16.94 -14.73
C CYS A 373 29.03 -15.69 -15.45
N SER A 374 29.45 -15.49 -16.69
CA SER A 374 28.93 -14.41 -17.52
C SER A 374 27.43 -14.64 -17.79
N PRO A 375 26.55 -13.64 -17.59
CA PRO A 375 25.14 -13.76 -17.96
C PRO A 375 24.91 -14.09 -19.44
N ASP A 376 25.84 -13.66 -20.31
CA ASP A 376 25.77 -13.86 -21.75
C ASP A 376 26.23 -15.26 -22.20
N ASP A 377 26.84 -16.04 -21.30
CA ASP A 377 27.41 -17.36 -21.60
C ASP A 377 26.56 -18.46 -20.96
N VAL A 378 25.42 -18.77 -21.56
CA VAL A 378 24.47 -19.80 -21.09
C VAL A 378 25.16 -21.16 -20.89
N GLU A 379 26.12 -21.51 -21.75
CA GLU A 379 26.82 -22.79 -21.70
C GLU A 379 27.62 -22.93 -20.41
N SER A 380 28.29 -21.87 -19.95
CA SER A 380 28.97 -21.88 -18.65
C SER A 380 28.04 -22.16 -17.46
N TRP A 381 26.80 -21.63 -17.49
CA TRP A 381 25.81 -21.90 -16.45
C TRP A 381 25.35 -23.36 -16.51
N THR A 382 25.09 -23.89 -17.70
CA THR A 382 24.77 -25.30 -17.91
C THR A 382 25.88 -26.22 -17.41
N MET A 383 27.14 -25.89 -17.68
CA MET A 383 28.29 -26.67 -17.21
C MET A 383 28.36 -26.72 -15.69
N VAL A 384 28.10 -25.61 -15.00
CA VAL A 384 28.06 -25.58 -13.53
C VAL A 384 26.87 -26.37 -13.00
N MET A 385 25.67 -26.22 -13.57
CA MET A 385 24.50 -27.03 -13.19
C MET A 385 24.80 -28.53 -13.32
N ASN A 386 25.39 -28.94 -14.45
CA ASN A 386 25.79 -30.33 -14.69
C ASN A 386 26.86 -30.79 -13.68
N LYS A 387 27.85 -29.93 -13.38
CA LYS A 387 28.90 -30.22 -12.40
C LYS A 387 28.32 -30.50 -11.02
N VAL A 388 27.41 -29.65 -10.54
CA VAL A 388 26.82 -29.76 -9.20
C VAL A 388 25.86 -30.94 -9.09
N LEU A 389 25.07 -31.21 -10.14
CA LEU A 389 24.10 -32.31 -10.13
C LEU A 389 24.78 -33.68 -10.27
N HIS A 390 25.79 -33.80 -11.15
CA HIS A 390 26.24 -35.11 -11.63
C HIS A 390 27.72 -35.41 -11.45
N LYS A 391 28.58 -34.39 -11.23
CA LYS A 391 30.05 -34.57 -11.18
C LYS A 391 30.66 -34.41 -9.79
N LEU A 392 30.04 -33.62 -8.91
CA LEU A 392 30.51 -33.44 -7.54
C LEU A 392 29.94 -34.53 -6.64
N SER A 393 30.81 -35.10 -5.81
CA SER A 393 30.36 -35.93 -4.69
C SER A 393 29.61 -35.08 -3.67
N GLU A 394 28.77 -35.73 -2.87
CA GLU A 394 28.07 -35.07 -1.76
C GLU A 394 29.04 -34.38 -0.78
N LYS A 395 30.18 -35.01 -0.51
CA LYS A 395 31.24 -34.45 0.34
C LYS A 395 31.82 -33.15 -0.21
N GLU A 396 32.09 -33.08 -1.52
CA GLU A 396 32.60 -31.87 -2.16
C GLU A 396 31.55 -30.76 -2.17
N ARG A 397 30.30 -31.09 -2.49
CA ARG A 397 29.18 -30.13 -2.47
C ARG A 397 28.97 -29.55 -1.07
N SER A 398 28.95 -30.40 -0.05
CA SER A 398 28.83 -29.99 1.35
C SER A 398 30.01 -29.15 1.83
N ALA A 399 31.23 -29.43 1.35
CA ALA A 399 32.40 -28.59 1.65
C ALA A 399 32.26 -27.15 1.10
N ILE A 400 31.75 -27.01 -0.13
CA ILE A 400 31.47 -25.69 -0.73
C ILE A 400 30.36 -24.98 0.05
N GLY A 401 29.29 -25.69 0.41
CA GLY A 401 28.19 -25.19 1.24
C GLY A 401 28.67 -24.67 2.61
N ALA A 402 29.47 -25.46 3.31
CA ALA A 402 30.05 -25.12 4.60
C ALA A 402 30.98 -23.89 4.51
N ALA A 403 31.80 -23.81 3.46
CA ALA A 403 32.63 -22.63 3.19
C ALA A 403 31.77 -21.38 2.95
N GLY A 404 30.64 -21.51 2.25
CA GLY A 404 29.64 -20.47 2.09
C GLY A 404 29.09 -19.98 3.44
N LYS A 405 28.58 -20.89 4.27
CA LYS A 405 28.04 -20.56 5.59
C LYS A 405 29.07 -19.87 6.49
N GLN A 406 30.30 -20.38 6.52
CA GLN A 406 31.39 -19.77 7.30
C GLN A 406 31.66 -18.35 6.82
N ARG A 407 31.73 -18.13 5.50
CA ARG A 407 31.89 -16.79 4.91
C ARG A 407 30.78 -15.86 5.37
N VAL A 408 29.51 -16.27 5.28
CA VAL A 408 28.37 -15.44 5.71
C VAL A 408 28.48 -15.05 7.18
N LYS A 409 28.74 -16.01 8.07
CA LYS A 409 28.93 -15.73 9.50
C LYS A 409 30.07 -14.74 9.76
N SER A 410 31.17 -14.85 9.02
CA SER A 410 32.36 -14.00 9.19
C SER A 410 32.25 -12.59 8.60
N GLU A 411 31.56 -12.41 7.46
CA GLU A 411 31.62 -11.17 6.69
C GLU A 411 30.27 -10.43 6.56
N PHE A 412 29.15 -11.13 6.73
CA PHE A 412 27.80 -10.64 6.42
C PHE A 412 26.79 -10.86 7.57
N SER A 413 27.27 -11.05 8.79
CA SER A 413 26.42 -11.06 9.99
C SER A 413 26.08 -9.64 10.44
N ASP A 414 24.99 -9.52 11.20
CA ASP A 414 24.57 -8.30 11.90
C ASP A 414 25.68 -7.75 12.80
N ILE A 415 26.36 -8.65 13.53
CA ILE A 415 27.52 -8.33 14.37
C ILE A 415 28.61 -7.66 13.53
N LYS A 416 28.94 -8.24 12.37
CA LYS A 416 30.01 -7.72 11.51
C LYS A 416 29.65 -6.38 10.88
N MET A 417 28.39 -6.21 10.46
CA MET A 417 27.91 -4.94 9.94
C MET A 417 28.00 -3.84 11.01
N ALA A 418 27.55 -4.13 12.23
CA ALA A 418 27.61 -3.21 13.36
C ALA A 418 29.06 -2.84 13.75
N GLU A 419 29.99 -3.81 13.76
CA GLU A 419 31.41 -3.56 13.98
C GLU A 419 32.01 -2.60 12.96
N ARG A 420 31.73 -2.81 11.66
CA ARG A 420 32.22 -1.94 10.59
C ARG A 420 31.63 -0.54 10.75
N LEU A 421 30.33 -0.43 10.98
CA LEU A 421 29.65 0.85 11.11
C LEU A 421 30.15 1.65 12.34
N ASP A 422 30.25 1.01 13.49
CA ASP A 422 30.76 1.61 14.73
C ASP A 422 32.21 2.11 14.57
N LYS A 423 33.07 1.30 13.95
CA LYS A 423 34.44 1.71 13.61
C LYS A 423 34.44 2.96 12.74
N ILE A 424 33.64 3.00 11.67
CA ILE A 424 33.57 4.15 10.77
C ILE A 424 33.09 5.40 11.52
N ILE A 425 32.05 5.27 12.34
CA ILE A 425 31.51 6.37 13.15
C ILE A 425 32.58 6.90 14.12
N THR A 426 33.34 6.01 14.74
CA THR A 426 34.45 6.36 15.63
C THR A 426 35.58 7.09 14.90
N ASP A 427 35.95 6.63 13.71
CA ASP A 427 37.04 7.18 12.91
C ASP A 427 36.69 8.57 12.32
N MET A 428 35.40 8.90 12.20
CA MET A 428 34.96 10.25 11.78
C MET A 428 35.51 11.37 12.68
N ALA A 429 35.85 11.07 13.95
CA ALA A 429 36.38 12.07 14.89
C ALA A 429 37.66 12.77 14.37
N GLY A 430 38.48 12.10 13.56
CA GLY A 430 39.72 12.64 12.98
C GLY A 430 39.56 13.26 11.59
N VAL A 431 38.37 13.23 10.99
CA VAL A 431 38.17 13.65 9.59
C VAL A 431 37.91 15.17 9.50
N PRO A 432 38.51 15.90 8.54
CA PRO A 432 38.21 17.30 8.28
C PRO A 432 36.74 17.54 7.93
N ARG A 433 36.13 18.56 8.55
CA ARG A 433 34.71 18.92 8.36
C ARG A 433 34.55 19.97 7.27
N ARG A 434 33.48 19.84 6.48
CA ARG A 434 33.03 20.93 5.60
C ARG A 434 32.28 21.98 6.43
N GLY A 435 32.63 23.25 6.28
CA GLY A 435 32.03 24.35 7.04
C GLY A 435 30.61 24.70 6.59
N SER A 436 29.77 25.15 7.51
CA SER A 436 28.38 25.57 7.24
C SER A 436 28.26 26.88 6.45
N LYS A 437 29.34 27.67 6.36
CA LYS A 437 29.40 28.95 5.64
C LYS A 437 29.00 28.86 4.16
N GLN A 438 29.26 27.71 3.52
CA GLN A 438 28.87 27.50 2.13
C GLN A 438 27.35 27.38 1.95
N LEU A 439 26.63 26.83 2.93
CA LEU A 439 25.16 26.82 2.90
C LEU A 439 24.63 28.24 3.05
N THR A 440 25.19 29.04 3.97
CA THR A 440 24.81 30.45 4.13
C THR A 440 25.03 31.24 2.84
N ALA A 441 26.19 31.07 2.19
CA ALA A 441 26.48 31.69 0.90
C ALA A 441 25.50 31.23 -0.19
N PHE A 442 25.20 29.92 -0.27
CA PHE A 442 24.22 29.37 -1.19
C PHE A 442 22.82 29.96 -0.98
N LEU A 443 22.36 30.07 0.28
CA LEU A 443 21.05 30.65 0.62
C LEU A 443 20.97 32.14 0.32
N LEU A 444 22.02 32.91 0.62
CA LEU A 444 22.12 34.32 0.26
C LEU A 444 22.06 34.50 -1.26
N THR A 445 22.73 33.63 -2.00
CA THR A 445 22.71 33.64 -3.47
C THR A 445 21.31 33.38 -3.98
N MET A 446 20.65 32.33 -3.49
CA MET A 446 19.28 32.02 -3.88
C MET A 446 18.30 33.14 -3.53
N LEU A 447 18.44 33.74 -2.35
CA LEU A 447 17.62 34.88 -1.94
C LEU A 447 17.79 36.04 -2.92
N VAL A 448 19.04 36.45 -3.22
CA VAL A 448 19.28 37.56 -4.15
C VAL A 448 18.78 37.23 -5.56
N THR A 449 19.01 36.03 -6.07
CA THR A 449 18.49 35.63 -7.39
C THR A 449 16.96 35.66 -7.43
N ILE A 450 16.29 35.17 -6.39
CA ILE A 450 14.82 35.20 -6.31
C ILE A 450 14.31 36.65 -6.24
N THR A 451 14.91 37.48 -5.39
CA THR A 451 14.52 38.90 -5.26
C THR A 451 14.71 39.64 -6.59
N ASP A 452 15.81 39.41 -7.29
CA ASP A 452 16.12 40.04 -8.58
C ASP A 452 15.20 39.51 -9.70
N THR A 453 14.86 38.21 -9.68
CA THR A 453 13.88 37.63 -10.62
C THR A 453 12.48 38.18 -10.39
N ILE A 454 12.05 38.30 -9.13
CA ILE A 454 10.76 38.90 -8.78
C ILE A 454 10.75 40.38 -9.19
N TYR A 455 11.82 41.13 -8.91
CA TYR A 455 11.95 42.52 -9.34
C TYR A 455 11.85 42.66 -10.87
N PHE A 456 12.56 41.81 -11.61
CA PHE A 456 12.46 41.76 -13.07
C PHE A 456 11.03 41.47 -13.53
N LEU A 457 10.37 40.43 -13.01
CA LEU A 457 8.98 40.10 -13.37
C LEU A 457 8.00 41.23 -13.05
N ILE A 458 8.16 41.92 -11.91
CA ILE A 458 7.34 43.07 -11.54
C ILE A 458 7.62 44.26 -12.48
N SER A 459 8.88 44.48 -12.86
CA SER A 459 9.28 45.55 -13.79
C SER A 459 8.71 45.39 -15.20
N GLN A 460 8.40 44.16 -15.63
CA GLN A 460 7.75 43.86 -16.91
C GLN A 460 6.23 44.09 -16.91
N SER A 461 5.62 44.33 -15.73
CA SER A 461 4.18 44.58 -15.60
C SER A 461 3.88 46.07 -15.62
N GLU A 462 3.09 46.54 -16.59
CA GLU A 462 2.63 47.94 -16.67
C GLU A 462 1.85 48.39 -15.42
N THR A 463 1.16 47.46 -14.75
CA THR A 463 0.36 47.73 -13.55
C THR A 463 1.20 47.77 -12.28
N LEU A 464 2.15 46.84 -12.13
CA LEU A 464 2.93 46.67 -10.90
C LEU A 464 4.24 47.45 -10.89
N SER A 465 4.74 47.90 -12.05
CA SER A 465 5.97 48.70 -12.16
C SER A 465 5.96 49.97 -11.31
N LYS A 466 4.78 50.57 -11.09
CA LYS A 466 4.58 51.74 -10.22
C LYS A 466 4.93 51.49 -8.75
N ILE A 467 4.90 50.24 -8.29
CA ILE A 467 5.22 49.86 -6.90
C ILE A 467 6.74 49.91 -6.66
N VAL A 468 7.54 49.71 -7.70
CA VAL A 468 9.02 49.59 -7.62
C VAL A 468 9.75 50.78 -8.25
N ALA A 469 9.03 51.75 -8.79
CA ALA A 469 9.54 52.93 -9.50
C ALA A 469 10.46 53.84 -8.65
N GLY A 470 10.53 53.65 -7.33
CA GLY A 470 11.42 54.37 -6.41
C GLY A 470 12.71 53.62 -6.03
N ILE A 471 12.94 52.40 -6.52
CA ILE A 471 14.14 51.61 -6.19
C ILE A 471 15.21 51.83 -7.26
N PRO A 472 16.38 52.43 -6.93
CA PRO A 472 17.32 52.99 -7.91
C PRO A 472 18.21 51.99 -8.66
N TRP A 473 17.95 50.68 -8.57
CA TRP A 473 18.85 49.65 -9.10
C TRP A 473 18.18 48.91 -10.29
N PRO A 474 18.81 48.90 -11.49
CA PRO A 474 18.32 48.11 -12.61
C PRO A 474 18.22 46.61 -12.29
N PRO A 475 17.36 45.85 -12.99
CA PRO A 475 17.38 44.39 -12.91
C PRO A 475 18.80 43.87 -13.20
N LEU A 476 19.26 42.84 -12.47
CA LEU A 476 20.56 42.16 -12.65
C LEU A 476 21.79 42.81 -12.01
N VAL A 477 21.71 44.01 -11.42
CA VAL A 477 22.89 44.64 -10.78
C VAL A 477 23.30 43.91 -9.48
N MET A 478 22.34 43.51 -8.65
CA MET A 478 22.62 42.75 -7.43
C MET A 478 23.12 41.34 -7.73
N SER A 479 22.57 40.69 -8.76
CA SER A 479 23.02 39.36 -9.21
C SER A 479 24.42 39.39 -9.83
N THR A 480 24.77 40.42 -10.62
CA THR A 480 26.12 40.57 -11.19
C THR A 480 27.17 40.90 -10.13
N LEU A 481 26.85 41.76 -9.15
CA LEU A 481 27.72 42.01 -7.99
C LEU A 481 27.93 40.75 -7.14
N LEU A 482 26.91 39.90 -7.00
CA LEU A 482 27.05 38.63 -6.28
C LEU A 482 27.85 37.60 -7.06
N VAL A 483 27.68 37.49 -8.37
CA VAL A 483 28.49 36.62 -9.24
C VAL A 483 29.96 37.07 -9.22
N ALA A 484 30.23 38.37 -9.23
CA ALA A 484 31.58 38.91 -9.06
C ALA A 484 32.16 38.60 -7.66
N SER A 485 31.33 38.67 -6.62
CA SER A 485 31.70 38.26 -5.24
C SER A 485 31.98 36.76 -5.13
N TRP A 486 31.22 35.90 -5.84
CA TRP A 486 31.49 34.47 -5.97
C TRP A 486 32.78 34.19 -6.74
N GLY A 487 33.07 34.95 -7.80
CA GLY A 487 34.37 34.93 -8.47
C GLY A 487 35.51 35.21 -7.48
N GLY A 488 35.36 36.23 -6.65
CA GLY A 488 36.29 36.52 -5.56
C GLY A 488 36.35 35.42 -4.50
N TYR A 489 35.23 34.83 -4.10
CA TYR A 489 35.15 33.77 -3.08
C TYR A 489 35.75 32.44 -3.55
N PHE A 490 35.60 32.08 -4.82
CA PHE A 490 36.26 30.90 -5.39
C PHE A 490 37.76 31.11 -5.62
N ILE A 491 38.17 32.34 -5.96
CA ILE A 491 39.59 32.70 -6.12
C ILE A 491 40.29 32.77 -4.76
N LEU A 492 39.62 33.27 -3.71
CA LEU A 492 40.17 33.40 -2.34
C LEU A 492 39.98 32.14 -1.47
N GLY A 493 38.97 31.31 -1.75
CA GLY A 493 38.69 30.07 -1.02
C GLY A 493 39.69 28.94 -1.27
N TRP A 494 40.63 29.14 -2.18
CA TRP A 494 41.72 28.21 -2.48
C TRP A 494 42.96 28.41 -1.59
N SER A 495 43.00 29.44 -0.74
CA SER A 495 44.13 29.70 0.16
C SER A 495 43.72 29.72 1.64
N GLY A 496 44.12 28.68 2.38
CA GLY A 496 44.69 28.82 3.73
C GLY A 496 43.75 29.05 4.93
N ALA A 497 43.71 28.05 5.82
CA ALA A 497 44.04 28.13 7.25
C ALA A 497 43.52 29.28 8.16
N SER A 498 42.89 28.85 9.27
CA SER A 498 42.94 29.38 10.65
C SER A 498 42.66 30.85 10.97
N SER A 499 41.68 31.09 11.87
CA SER A 499 41.81 31.68 13.24
C SER A 499 40.52 32.40 13.71
N ARG A 500 40.20 32.27 15.02
CA ARG A 500 39.16 33.03 15.78
C ARG A 500 39.76 34.36 16.29
N PRO A 501 38.97 35.39 16.69
CA PRO A 501 38.33 35.53 18.04
C PRO A 501 36.89 36.13 17.98
N GLU A 502 35.92 35.72 18.82
CA GLU A 502 35.48 36.22 20.16
C GLU A 502 34.74 37.58 20.27
N ASP A 503 33.52 37.48 20.84
CA ASP A 503 32.79 38.33 21.82
C ASP A 503 31.89 39.56 21.52
N ALA A 504 30.84 39.63 22.38
CA ALA A 504 29.81 40.63 22.68
C ALA A 504 28.61 40.73 21.69
N ILE A 505 27.33 40.64 22.10
CA ILE A 505 26.61 41.61 22.96
C ILE A 505 25.38 40.94 23.64
N LYS A 506 25.15 41.30 24.92
CA LYS A 506 23.93 41.06 25.73
C LYS A 506 22.85 42.11 25.44
N GLY A 507 21.57 41.73 25.54
CA GLY A 507 20.45 42.67 25.68
C GLY A 507 19.15 41.97 26.13
N ARG A 508 18.67 42.31 27.33
CA ARG A 508 17.43 41.85 28.01
C ARG A 508 16.16 42.40 27.34
N PHE A 509 15.00 41.75 27.54
CA PHE A 509 13.73 42.42 27.90
C PHE A 509 12.73 41.45 28.60
N HIS A 510 11.93 42.03 29.51
CA HIS A 510 10.96 41.49 30.48
C HIS A 510 9.61 41.03 29.86
N SER A 511 9.03 39.93 30.38
CA SER A 511 7.75 39.77 31.14
C SER A 511 6.47 40.40 30.57
N GLU A 512 5.40 39.60 30.39
CA GLU A 512 4.15 39.68 31.18
C GLU A 512 3.09 38.64 30.74
N ASP A 513 2.29 38.23 31.73
CA ASP A 513 1.17 37.29 31.69
C ASP A 513 -0.11 37.89 31.06
N GLY A 514 -0.99 37.02 30.54
CA GLY A 514 -2.32 37.41 30.09
C GLY A 514 -3.32 36.25 30.04
N ALA A 515 -4.25 36.22 31.01
CA ALA A 515 -5.28 35.20 31.19
C ALA A 515 -6.42 35.27 30.15
N PHE A 516 -6.90 34.11 29.68
CA PHE A 516 -8.05 33.97 28.78
C PHE A 516 -9.38 33.85 29.55
N LYS A 517 -10.34 34.75 29.24
CA LYS A 517 -11.75 34.70 29.68
C LYS A 517 -12.62 34.00 28.62
N ILE A 518 -13.42 33.02 29.05
CA ILE A 518 -14.41 32.31 28.21
C ILE A 518 -15.74 33.08 28.22
N ARG A 519 -16.26 33.45 27.05
CA ARG A 519 -17.62 34.01 26.87
C ARG A 519 -18.59 32.93 26.37
N ARG A 520 -19.74 32.80 27.05
CA ARG A 520 -20.92 32.03 26.62
C ARG A 520 -21.49 32.63 25.33
N LEU A 521 -21.85 31.76 24.38
CA LEU A 521 -22.59 32.12 23.16
C LEU A 521 -24.05 31.66 23.28
N SER A 522 -24.96 32.63 23.26
CA SER A 522 -26.37 32.43 22.90
C SER A 522 -26.50 32.31 21.37
N VAL A 523 -27.37 31.41 20.91
CA VAL A 523 -27.58 31.14 19.47
C VAL A 523 -28.90 31.78 19.02
N GLU A 524 -28.80 32.77 18.15
CA GLU A 524 -29.85 33.18 17.21
C GLU A 524 -29.43 32.82 15.77
N PRO A 525 -30.39 32.65 14.82
CA PRO A 525 -30.18 31.85 13.61
C PRO A 525 -29.37 32.62 12.55
N ARG A 526 -28.20 32.08 12.21
CA ARG A 526 -27.33 32.61 11.14
C ARG A 526 -27.85 32.24 9.75
N GLU A 527 -27.77 33.19 8.82
CA GLU A 527 -27.98 33.01 7.38
C GLU A 527 -27.11 31.88 6.79
N TRP A 528 -27.72 31.05 5.94
CA TRP A 528 -27.19 29.78 5.42
C TRP A 528 -26.31 29.98 4.17
N LYS A 529 -25.07 29.46 4.18
CA LYS A 529 -23.98 29.95 3.30
C LYS A 529 -23.73 29.24 1.95
N ASN A 530 -24.24 28.02 1.67
CA ASN A 530 -23.91 27.30 0.42
C ASN A 530 -25.10 26.49 -0.16
N TYR A 531 -25.46 26.72 -1.43
CA TYR A 531 -26.58 26.06 -2.13
C TYR A 531 -26.11 25.26 -3.36
N TYR A 532 -26.64 24.06 -3.56
CA TYR A 532 -26.26 23.11 -4.61
C TYR A 532 -27.48 22.63 -5.42
N ALA A 533 -27.27 22.13 -6.63
CA ALA A 533 -28.35 21.53 -7.40
C ALA A 533 -28.78 20.18 -6.79
N ALA A 534 -27.80 19.38 -6.36
CA ALA A 534 -28.02 18.11 -5.69
C ALA A 534 -27.01 17.86 -4.56
N ILE A 535 -27.47 17.17 -3.52
CA ILE A 535 -26.64 16.60 -2.46
C ILE A 535 -26.71 15.07 -2.58
N VAL A 536 -25.56 14.43 -2.74
CA VAL A 536 -25.44 12.97 -2.74
C VAL A 536 -24.76 12.52 -1.45
N VAL A 537 -25.42 11.66 -0.69
CA VAL A 537 -24.96 11.18 0.62
C VAL A 537 -24.52 9.73 0.51
N GLY A 538 -23.23 9.50 0.58
CA GLY A 538 -22.62 8.18 0.53
C GLY A 538 -21.65 8.08 -0.64
N GLY A 539 -20.49 7.49 -0.36
CA GLY A 539 -19.49 7.13 -1.37
C GLY A 539 -19.78 5.74 -1.96
N GLY A 540 -18.74 5.11 -2.49
CA GLY A 540 -18.86 3.77 -3.06
C GLY A 540 -19.59 3.74 -4.40
N PRO A 541 -19.84 2.54 -4.94
CA PRO A 541 -20.26 2.41 -6.34
C PRO A 541 -21.62 3.04 -6.65
N ALA A 542 -22.56 3.04 -5.70
CA ALA A 542 -23.84 3.70 -5.87
C ALA A 542 -23.68 5.23 -5.92
N GLY A 543 -23.00 5.83 -4.94
CA GLY A 543 -22.76 7.28 -4.93
C GLY A 543 -21.97 7.76 -6.14
N ILE A 544 -20.95 6.99 -6.56
CA ILE A 544 -20.20 7.27 -7.80
C ILE A 544 -21.15 7.30 -9.00
N ALA A 545 -21.98 6.25 -9.17
CA ALA A 545 -22.93 6.16 -10.28
C ALA A 545 -23.97 7.27 -10.25
N THR A 546 -24.50 7.62 -9.07
CA THR A 546 -25.45 8.71 -8.90
C THR A 546 -24.86 10.05 -9.34
N VAL A 547 -23.66 10.39 -8.89
CA VAL A 547 -22.97 11.62 -9.32
C VAL A 547 -22.73 11.61 -10.84
N GLY A 548 -22.28 10.47 -11.39
CA GLY A 548 -22.10 10.31 -12.84
C GLY A 548 -23.38 10.54 -13.66
N ASN A 549 -24.51 9.98 -13.21
CA ASN A 549 -25.80 10.15 -13.89
C ASN A 549 -26.35 11.57 -13.74
N LEU A 550 -26.24 12.18 -12.55
CA LEU A 550 -26.65 13.59 -12.34
C LEU A 550 -25.87 14.55 -13.26
N LEU A 551 -24.56 14.34 -13.41
CA LEU A 551 -23.74 15.12 -14.34
C LEU A 551 -24.13 14.88 -15.80
N GLU A 552 -24.50 13.66 -16.20
CA GLU A 552 -25.00 13.36 -17.54
C GLU A 552 -26.32 14.08 -17.84
N GLN A 553 -27.15 14.32 -16.81
CA GLN A 553 -28.36 15.15 -16.88
C GLN A 553 -28.10 16.66 -16.64
N ASN A 554 -26.83 17.09 -16.62
CA ASN A 554 -26.40 18.48 -16.38
C ASN A 554 -26.90 19.07 -15.04
N VAL A 555 -27.12 18.23 -14.02
CA VAL A 555 -27.45 18.67 -12.65
C VAL A 555 -26.16 19.02 -11.91
N LYS A 556 -25.89 20.32 -11.76
CA LYS A 556 -24.67 20.85 -11.13
C LYS A 556 -24.90 22.27 -10.57
N PRO A 557 -24.15 22.73 -9.54
CA PRO A 557 -23.08 22.01 -8.84
C PRO A 557 -23.62 20.92 -7.90
N ILE A 558 -22.82 19.85 -7.69
CA ILE A 558 -23.18 18.72 -6.82
C ILE A 558 -22.33 18.75 -5.54
N LEU A 559 -22.98 18.68 -4.38
CA LEU A 559 -22.32 18.38 -3.11
C LEU A 559 -22.32 16.87 -2.88
N TRP A 560 -21.15 16.26 -2.82
CA TRP A 560 -20.99 14.83 -2.58
C TRP A 560 -20.37 14.58 -1.20
N LEU A 561 -21.16 13.99 -0.30
CA LEU A 561 -20.82 13.76 1.09
C LEU A 561 -20.55 12.27 1.34
N GLY A 562 -19.55 11.93 2.16
CA GLY A 562 -19.38 10.54 2.59
C GLY A 562 -18.28 10.32 3.62
N ASN A 563 -18.44 9.29 4.46
CA ASN A 563 -17.46 8.90 5.48
C ASN A 563 -16.21 8.20 4.89
N ARG A 564 -16.38 7.52 3.75
CA ARG A 564 -15.36 6.74 3.05
C ARG A 564 -15.18 7.28 1.64
N SER A 565 -13.93 7.48 1.25
CA SER A 565 -13.58 7.92 -0.10
C SER A 565 -13.58 6.77 -1.11
N GLY A 566 -13.79 7.08 -2.40
CA GLY A 566 -13.59 6.14 -3.50
C GLY A 566 -14.66 5.04 -3.54
N ALA A 567 -14.25 3.79 -3.75
CA ALA A 567 -15.14 2.62 -3.84
C ALA A 567 -15.78 2.18 -2.51
N GLY A 568 -15.63 2.95 -1.43
CA GLY A 568 -16.32 2.72 -0.17
C GLY A 568 -15.95 1.38 0.47
N ARG A 569 -16.97 0.60 0.84
CA ARG A 569 -16.79 -0.72 1.49
C ARG A 569 -16.11 -1.74 0.57
N LEU A 570 -16.37 -1.65 -0.74
CA LEU A 570 -15.72 -2.48 -1.77
C LEU A 570 -14.19 -2.38 -1.68
N ASN A 571 -13.68 -1.17 -1.49
CA ASN A 571 -12.25 -0.92 -1.31
C ASN A 571 -11.75 -1.22 0.11
N THR A 572 -12.60 -1.08 1.13
CA THR A 572 -12.12 -1.17 2.53
C THR A 572 -12.06 -2.61 3.03
N TYR A 573 -13.04 -3.44 2.68
CA TYR A 573 -13.24 -4.75 3.30
C TYR A 573 -13.16 -5.91 2.32
N TYR A 574 -13.34 -5.67 1.01
CA TYR A 574 -13.55 -6.76 0.05
C TYR A 574 -12.42 -6.92 -0.96
N ARG A 575 -11.24 -6.31 -0.74
CA ARG A 575 -10.14 -6.40 -1.72
C ARG A 575 -9.54 -7.81 -1.85
N GLU A 576 -9.67 -8.65 -0.83
CA GLU A 576 -9.21 -10.05 -0.81
C GLU A 576 -10.35 -11.04 -1.20
N VAL A 577 -11.49 -10.52 -1.67
CA VAL A 577 -12.68 -11.32 -1.95
C VAL A 577 -12.81 -11.53 -3.47
N PRO A 578 -12.92 -12.79 -3.93
CA PRO A 578 -13.19 -13.05 -5.34
C PRO A 578 -14.59 -12.58 -5.69
N SER A 579 -14.73 -11.96 -6.86
CA SER A 579 -16.04 -11.55 -7.36
C SER A 579 -16.80 -12.71 -7.96
N ASN A 580 -18.12 -12.69 -7.83
CA ASN A 580 -19.06 -13.51 -8.59
C ASN A 580 -19.60 -12.81 -9.85
N THR A 581 -19.07 -11.63 -10.19
CA THR A 581 -19.47 -10.82 -11.34
C THR A 581 -18.46 -10.95 -12.47
N LYS A 582 -18.93 -11.19 -13.69
CA LYS A 582 -18.09 -11.23 -14.90
C LYS A 582 -17.43 -9.87 -15.15
N VAL A 583 -16.17 -9.88 -15.60
CA VAL A 583 -15.37 -8.68 -15.87
C VAL A 583 -16.13 -7.66 -16.74
N LYS A 584 -16.78 -8.11 -17.82
CA LYS A 584 -17.54 -7.23 -18.72
C LYS A 584 -18.58 -6.35 -18.02
N ARG A 585 -19.19 -6.83 -16.92
CA ARG A 585 -20.19 -6.06 -16.17
C ARG A 585 -19.59 -4.89 -15.39
N PHE A 586 -18.31 -4.98 -15.01
CA PHE A 586 -17.62 -3.84 -14.43
C PHE A 586 -17.26 -2.80 -15.49
N LEU A 587 -16.96 -3.22 -16.72
CA LEU A 587 -16.81 -2.30 -17.85
C LEU A 587 -18.15 -1.65 -18.23
N ASP A 588 -19.25 -2.39 -18.27
CA ASP A 588 -20.61 -1.83 -18.47
C ASP A 588 -20.90 -0.68 -17.48
N TYR A 589 -20.43 -0.81 -16.24
CA TYR A 589 -20.55 0.24 -15.22
C TYR A 589 -19.70 1.47 -15.56
N ALA A 590 -18.43 1.30 -15.92
CA ALA A 590 -17.54 2.41 -16.27
C ALA A 590 -17.92 3.09 -17.58
N ASP A 591 -18.48 2.34 -18.52
CA ASP A 591 -18.95 2.85 -19.80
C ASP A 591 -20.39 3.38 -19.74
N GLY A 592 -21.03 3.30 -18.57
CA GLY A 592 -22.40 3.73 -18.33
C GLY A 592 -22.64 5.18 -18.76
N VAL A 593 -21.94 6.14 -18.15
CA VAL A 593 -22.22 7.58 -18.34
C VAL A 593 -21.08 8.31 -19.04
N GLU A 594 -21.39 9.36 -19.78
CA GLU A 594 -20.38 10.16 -20.50
C GLU A 594 -19.25 10.71 -19.60
N PRO A 595 -19.53 11.23 -18.38
CA PRO A 595 -18.48 11.65 -17.46
C PRO A 595 -17.46 10.55 -17.14
N PHE A 596 -17.89 9.29 -17.01
CA PHE A 596 -16.97 8.19 -16.70
C PHE A 596 -16.10 7.84 -17.91
N ARG A 597 -16.70 7.76 -19.11
CA ARG A 597 -15.97 7.53 -20.36
C ARG A 597 -14.90 8.61 -20.60
N LYS A 598 -15.17 9.87 -20.24
CA LYS A 598 -14.17 10.95 -20.29
C LYS A 598 -13.03 10.70 -19.31
N ILE A 599 -13.34 10.33 -18.06
CA ILE A 599 -12.35 10.04 -17.02
C ILE A 599 -11.44 8.87 -17.43
N THR A 600 -12.00 7.76 -17.91
CA THR A 600 -11.22 6.57 -18.28
C THR A 600 -10.31 6.83 -19.49
N LYS A 601 -10.75 7.65 -20.46
CA LYS A 601 -9.94 8.05 -21.63
C LYS A 601 -8.82 9.03 -21.28
N GLN A 602 -9.08 9.99 -20.38
CA GLN A 602 -8.12 11.05 -20.04
C GLN A 602 -7.10 10.61 -18.98
N ALA A 603 -7.37 9.55 -18.23
CA ALA A 603 -6.44 9.02 -17.24
C ALA A 603 -5.21 8.36 -17.90
N ASN A 604 -4.02 8.59 -17.34
CA ASN A 604 -2.77 8.00 -17.80
C ASN A 604 -2.89 6.47 -17.94
N GLN A 605 -2.45 5.93 -19.07
CA GLN A 605 -2.53 4.49 -19.35
C GLN A 605 -1.19 3.79 -19.06
N PRO A 606 -1.20 2.52 -18.59
CA PRO A 606 -2.39 1.74 -18.25
C PRO A 606 -3.07 2.25 -16.96
N ASN A 607 -4.40 2.26 -16.95
CA ASN A 607 -5.23 2.60 -15.79
C ASN A 607 -6.16 1.43 -15.43
N ALA A 608 -6.89 1.53 -14.31
CA ALA A 608 -7.77 0.47 -13.84
C ALA A 608 -8.82 0.02 -14.88
N TYR A 609 -9.28 0.93 -15.75
CA TYR A 609 -10.20 0.59 -16.84
C TYR A 609 -9.48 -0.21 -17.94
N THR A 610 -8.30 0.21 -18.41
CA THR A 610 -7.57 -0.52 -19.46
C THR A 610 -7.09 -1.88 -18.96
N VAL A 611 -6.62 -1.97 -17.71
CA VAL A 611 -6.25 -3.26 -17.09
C VAL A 611 -7.43 -4.22 -17.11
N MET A 612 -8.62 -3.76 -16.71
CA MET A 612 -9.83 -4.59 -16.70
C MET A 612 -10.34 -4.93 -18.11
N LYS A 613 -10.11 -4.04 -19.09
CA LYS A 613 -10.41 -4.28 -20.49
C LYS A 613 -9.55 -5.39 -21.11
N ASP A 614 -8.30 -5.50 -20.67
CA ASP A 614 -7.36 -6.53 -21.14
C ASP A 614 -7.56 -7.90 -20.46
N MET A 615 -8.45 -7.98 -19.46
CA MET A 615 -8.82 -9.24 -18.81
C MET A 615 -9.81 -10.05 -19.65
N ASP A 616 -9.96 -11.34 -19.32
CA ASP A 616 -10.98 -12.19 -19.92
C ASP A 616 -12.38 -11.71 -19.51
N GLN A 617 -13.17 -11.28 -20.49
CA GLN A 617 -14.46 -10.63 -20.30
C GLN A 617 -15.57 -11.57 -19.81
N GLU A 618 -15.40 -12.89 -20.03
CA GLU A 618 -16.38 -13.91 -19.61
C GLU A 618 -16.05 -14.53 -18.25
N LYS A 619 -14.85 -14.27 -17.71
CA LYS A 619 -14.46 -14.74 -16.37
C LYS A 619 -14.79 -13.71 -15.29
N THR A 620 -14.77 -14.18 -14.04
CA THR A 620 -14.81 -13.31 -12.86
C THR A 620 -13.41 -12.79 -12.51
N CYS A 621 -13.34 -11.86 -11.57
CA CYS A 621 -12.09 -11.21 -11.16
C CYS A 621 -12.07 -10.98 -9.64
N GLU A 622 -10.95 -10.51 -9.09
CA GLU A 622 -10.90 -10.09 -7.68
C GLU A 622 -11.64 -8.77 -7.50
N ILE A 623 -12.35 -8.60 -6.39
CA ILE A 623 -13.05 -7.35 -6.09
C ILE A 623 -12.08 -6.16 -5.97
N SER A 624 -10.79 -6.40 -5.69
CA SER A 624 -9.77 -5.35 -5.75
C SER A 624 -9.72 -4.62 -7.10
N GLN A 625 -9.93 -5.33 -8.21
CA GLN A 625 -9.91 -4.72 -9.55
C GLN A 625 -11.13 -3.82 -9.77
N ALA A 626 -12.31 -4.27 -9.32
CA ALA A 626 -13.52 -3.46 -9.32
C ALA A 626 -13.40 -2.23 -8.39
N ALA A 627 -12.74 -2.39 -7.24
CA ALA A 627 -12.45 -1.28 -6.33
C ALA A 627 -11.51 -0.25 -6.97
N ASP A 628 -10.47 -0.68 -7.68
CA ASP A 628 -9.54 0.22 -8.37
C ASP A 628 -10.22 0.99 -9.51
N LEU A 629 -11.12 0.34 -10.25
CA LEU A 629 -11.96 1.00 -11.25
C LEU A 629 -12.86 2.08 -10.62
N CYS A 630 -13.56 1.76 -9.54
CA CYS A 630 -14.37 2.74 -8.82
C CYS A 630 -13.54 3.88 -8.22
N ASN A 631 -12.33 3.60 -7.73
CA ASN A 631 -11.42 4.63 -7.22
C ASN A 631 -10.96 5.57 -8.33
N LEU A 632 -10.64 5.04 -9.52
CA LEU A 632 -10.31 5.83 -10.71
C LEU A 632 -11.45 6.79 -11.06
N LEU A 633 -12.68 6.27 -11.14
CA LEU A 633 -13.87 7.05 -11.48
C LEU A 633 -14.17 8.13 -10.42
N ALA A 634 -14.15 7.76 -9.13
CA ALA A 634 -14.36 8.69 -8.03
C ALA A 634 -13.31 9.81 -8.01
N ALA A 635 -12.03 9.48 -8.24
CA ALA A 635 -10.96 10.46 -8.31
C ALA A 635 -11.13 11.41 -9.50
N GLY A 636 -11.57 10.92 -10.64
CA GLY A 636 -11.88 11.74 -11.81
C GLY A 636 -13.05 12.70 -11.57
N LEU A 637 -14.13 12.22 -10.95
CA LEU A 637 -15.29 13.07 -10.61
C LEU A 637 -14.92 14.20 -9.67
N ARG A 638 -14.08 13.93 -8.66
CA ARG A 638 -13.64 14.92 -7.66
C ARG A 638 -12.70 16.01 -8.19
N LYS A 639 -12.11 15.79 -9.36
CA LYS A 639 -11.27 16.79 -10.02
C LYS A 639 -12.09 17.81 -10.81
N ARG A 640 -13.40 17.60 -10.94
CA ARG A 640 -14.27 18.55 -11.62
C ARG A 640 -14.63 19.68 -10.68
N ASP A 641 -14.62 20.90 -11.20
CA ASP A 641 -14.97 22.11 -10.43
C ASP A 641 -16.45 22.14 -10.03
N ASP A 642 -17.30 21.37 -10.71
CA ASP A 642 -18.75 21.30 -10.46
C ASP A 642 -19.17 20.16 -9.51
N VAL A 643 -18.20 19.46 -8.91
CA VAL A 643 -18.42 18.39 -7.91
C VAL A 643 -17.61 18.68 -6.64
N HIS A 644 -18.30 19.05 -5.57
CA HIS A 644 -17.66 19.39 -4.30
C HIS A 644 -17.74 18.19 -3.35
N TRP A 645 -16.59 17.58 -3.04
CA TRP A 645 -16.51 16.43 -2.14
C TRP A 645 -16.12 16.85 -0.71
N PHE A 646 -16.91 16.43 0.28
CA PHE A 646 -16.56 16.58 1.70
C PHE A 646 -16.62 15.25 2.44
N ARG A 647 -15.59 14.98 3.24
CA ARG A 647 -15.53 13.81 4.09
C ARG A 647 -16.21 14.07 5.43
N GLN A 648 -17.54 14.07 5.44
CA GLN A 648 -18.34 14.35 6.64
C GLN A 648 -19.49 13.37 6.81
N GLN A 649 -19.93 13.18 8.06
CA GLN A 649 -21.20 12.55 8.39
C GLN A 649 -22.28 13.62 8.53
N ILE A 650 -23.50 13.24 8.15
CA ILE A 650 -24.68 14.10 8.26
C ILE A 650 -25.39 13.75 9.57
N HIS A 651 -25.77 14.77 10.32
CA HIS A 651 -26.48 14.62 11.58
C HIS A 651 -28.00 14.60 11.37
N CYS A 652 -28.51 15.52 10.55
CA CYS A 652 -29.93 15.61 10.22
C CYS A 652 -30.14 16.22 8.83
N ALA A 653 -31.30 15.91 8.25
CA ALA A 653 -31.82 16.54 7.04
C ALA A 653 -33.16 17.20 7.35
N ARG A 654 -33.34 18.42 6.86
CA ARG A 654 -34.58 19.20 6.99
C ARG A 654 -35.04 19.66 5.62
N TRP A 655 -36.32 19.51 5.33
CA TRP A 655 -36.92 20.01 4.10
C TRP A 655 -37.81 21.22 4.35
N THR A 656 -37.76 22.19 3.44
CA THR A 656 -38.60 23.39 3.45
C THR A 656 -39.19 23.65 2.07
N GLN A 657 -40.39 24.23 1.99
CA GLN A 657 -41.02 24.58 0.71
C GLN A 657 -40.21 25.61 -0.09
N ARG A 658 -39.61 26.59 0.59
CA ARG A 658 -38.91 27.71 -0.05
C ARG A 658 -37.53 27.33 -0.58
N ASN A 659 -36.78 26.52 0.16
CA ASN A 659 -35.35 26.29 -0.10
C ASN A 659 -35.00 24.81 -0.34
N GLY A 660 -35.97 23.88 -0.31
CA GLY A 660 -35.72 22.46 -0.52
C GLY A 660 -35.05 21.80 0.68
N TRP A 661 -34.16 20.84 0.41
CA TRP A 661 -33.40 20.08 1.39
C TRP A 661 -32.25 20.88 1.98
N HIS A 662 -32.08 20.76 3.29
CA HIS A 662 -30.93 21.23 4.02
C HIS A 662 -30.34 20.10 4.85
N VAL A 663 -29.04 19.86 4.73
CA VAL A 663 -28.33 18.87 5.54
C VAL A 663 -27.35 19.58 6.45
N ARG A 664 -27.33 19.17 7.71
CA ARG A 664 -26.37 19.65 8.71
C ARG A 664 -25.30 18.60 8.94
N SER A 665 -24.04 18.97 8.71
CA SER A 665 -22.90 18.14 9.09
C SER A 665 -22.70 18.12 10.61
N LEU A 666 -21.98 17.12 11.12
CA LEU A 666 -21.59 17.08 12.54
C LEU A 666 -20.72 18.28 12.98
N GLU A 667 -20.05 18.93 12.04
CA GLU A 667 -19.22 20.12 12.28
C GLU A 667 -20.04 21.42 12.27
N GLY A 668 -21.37 21.34 12.15
CA GLY A 668 -22.28 22.47 12.21
C GLY A 668 -22.38 23.28 10.92
N ILE A 669 -21.89 22.76 9.80
CA ILE A 669 -22.01 23.38 8.48
C ILE A 669 -23.34 22.95 7.84
N ASP A 670 -24.14 23.94 7.43
CA ASP A 670 -25.43 23.74 6.74
C ASP A 670 -25.27 23.89 5.22
N HIS A 671 -25.79 22.91 4.47
CA HIS A 671 -25.80 22.90 3.00
C HIS A 671 -27.22 22.71 2.46
N GLY A 672 -27.61 23.48 1.44
CA GLY A 672 -28.93 23.39 0.80
C GLY A 672 -28.91 22.77 -0.60
N ALA A 673 -29.97 22.06 -1.00
CA ALA A 673 -30.21 21.64 -2.39
C ALA A 673 -31.68 21.27 -2.67
N GLN A 674 -32.05 21.19 -3.95
CA GLN A 674 -33.38 20.71 -4.35
C GLN A 674 -33.49 19.19 -4.33
N ILE A 675 -32.37 18.50 -4.60
CA ILE A 675 -32.29 17.04 -4.66
C ILE A 675 -31.38 16.54 -3.53
N LEU A 676 -31.85 15.57 -2.77
CA LEU A 676 -31.09 14.82 -1.77
C LEU A 676 -31.16 13.33 -2.11
N VAL A 677 -30.00 12.73 -2.42
CA VAL A 677 -29.90 11.31 -2.78
C VAL A 677 -29.16 10.54 -1.70
N LEU A 678 -29.75 9.46 -1.20
CA LEU A 678 -29.18 8.58 -0.19
C LEU A 678 -28.54 7.36 -0.85
N CYS A 679 -27.21 7.26 -0.76
CA CYS A 679 -26.37 6.18 -1.26
C CYS A 679 -25.57 5.55 -0.12
N THR A 680 -26.24 5.27 1.00
CA THR A 680 -25.64 5.06 2.32
C THR A 680 -24.84 3.76 2.47
N GLY A 681 -25.09 2.77 1.60
CA GLY A 681 -24.43 1.47 1.67
C GLY A 681 -25.11 0.53 2.68
N SER A 682 -24.39 -0.47 3.14
CA SER A 682 -24.92 -1.48 4.05
C SER A 682 -23.86 -1.94 5.03
N GLN A 683 -24.28 -2.66 6.06
CA GLN A 683 -23.40 -3.29 7.05
C GLN A 683 -23.86 -4.74 7.31
N PRO A 684 -22.98 -5.61 7.80
CA PRO A 684 -23.34 -6.99 8.09
C PRO A 684 -24.56 -7.08 9.01
N SER A 685 -25.50 -7.95 8.67
CA SER A 685 -26.68 -8.21 9.50
C SER A 685 -26.27 -9.01 10.73
N VAL A 686 -26.73 -8.56 11.89
CA VAL A 686 -26.57 -9.28 13.17
C VAL A 686 -27.95 -9.55 13.71
N LYS A 687 -28.28 -10.83 13.91
CA LYS A 687 -29.49 -11.26 14.61
C LYS A 687 -29.16 -11.64 16.06
N PRO A 688 -30.10 -11.43 17.00
CA PRO A 688 -30.00 -12.01 18.33
C PRO A 688 -29.86 -13.53 18.26
N LEU A 689 -29.02 -14.10 19.12
CA LEU A 689 -28.78 -15.55 19.23
C LEU A 689 -29.07 -15.98 20.68
N PRO A 690 -29.54 -17.22 20.92
CA PRO A 690 -29.95 -17.72 22.24
C PRO A 690 -28.78 -18.10 23.16
N VAL A 691 -27.65 -17.41 23.05
CA VAL A 691 -26.41 -17.74 23.76
C VAL A 691 -25.76 -16.48 24.33
N SER A 692 -25.02 -16.62 25.43
CA SER A 692 -24.48 -15.48 26.20
C SER A 692 -23.55 -14.56 25.39
N ASP A 693 -23.51 -13.26 25.68
CA ASP A 693 -22.74 -12.29 24.87
C ASP A 693 -21.24 -12.23 25.18
N ARG A 694 -20.72 -13.20 25.95
CA ARG A 694 -19.29 -13.27 26.36
C ARG A 694 -18.34 -13.80 25.27
N ARG A 695 -18.87 -14.33 24.16
CA ARG A 695 -18.08 -14.91 23.06
C ARG A 695 -17.58 -13.84 22.10
N LYS A 696 -16.46 -14.10 21.43
CA LYS A 696 -15.97 -13.23 20.35
C LYS A 696 -16.93 -13.31 19.16
N ARG A 697 -17.39 -12.17 18.68
CA ARG A 697 -18.18 -12.08 17.43
C ARG A 697 -17.34 -11.42 16.36
N PHE A 698 -17.19 -12.08 15.21
CA PHE A 698 -16.65 -11.44 14.03
C PHE A 698 -17.78 -11.11 13.08
N ASP A 699 -17.82 -9.86 12.64
CA ASP A 699 -18.72 -9.46 11.57
C ASP A 699 -18.32 -10.12 10.24
N LEU A 700 -19.27 -10.17 9.31
CA LEU A 700 -19.05 -10.78 7.99
C LEU A 700 -17.91 -10.09 7.21
N ASP A 701 -17.70 -8.79 7.41
CA ASP A 701 -16.62 -8.05 6.76
C ASP A 701 -15.24 -8.55 7.19
N THR A 702 -15.05 -8.77 8.49
CA THR A 702 -13.84 -9.33 9.06
C THR A 702 -13.63 -10.76 8.55
N ALA A 703 -14.71 -11.55 8.51
CA ALA A 703 -14.65 -12.95 8.12
C ALA A 703 -14.31 -13.18 6.62
N LEU A 704 -14.65 -12.21 5.78
CA LEU A 704 -14.33 -12.26 4.34
C LEU A 704 -12.88 -11.89 4.04
N GLN A 705 -12.08 -11.45 5.02
CA GLN A 705 -10.68 -11.08 4.86
C GLN A 705 -9.76 -12.14 5.48
N PRO A 706 -9.15 -13.04 4.68
CA PRO A 706 -8.19 -14.03 5.18
C PRO A 706 -7.09 -13.42 6.05
N SER A 707 -6.54 -12.25 5.66
CA SER A 707 -5.51 -11.55 6.43
C SER A 707 -5.96 -11.16 7.84
N GLN A 708 -7.21 -10.70 7.99
CA GLN A 708 -7.78 -10.31 9.29
C GLN A 708 -8.16 -11.52 10.14
N LEU A 709 -8.74 -12.56 9.53
CA LEU A 709 -9.04 -13.80 10.24
C LEU A 709 -7.76 -14.42 10.83
N LYS A 710 -6.68 -14.47 10.05
CA LYS A 710 -5.38 -14.99 10.50
C LYS A 710 -4.86 -14.27 11.75
N LEU A 711 -5.03 -12.95 11.82
CA LEU A 711 -4.57 -12.13 12.95
C LEU A 711 -5.46 -12.23 14.19
N LYS A 712 -6.77 -12.43 14.00
CA LYS A 712 -7.76 -12.39 15.09
C LYS A 712 -8.05 -13.75 15.72
N LEU A 713 -7.85 -14.84 14.97
CA LEU A 713 -8.02 -16.20 15.48
C LEU A 713 -6.75 -16.68 16.20
N PRO A 714 -6.88 -17.31 17.37
CA PRO A 714 -5.73 -17.81 18.12
C PRO A 714 -5.09 -18.99 17.38
N VAL A 715 -3.76 -18.97 17.25
CA VAL A 715 -2.97 -20.03 16.60
C VAL A 715 -2.79 -21.21 17.56
N ASP A 716 -2.49 -20.91 18.83
CA ASP A 716 -2.03 -21.89 19.82
C ASP A 716 -3.11 -22.35 20.81
N GLN A 717 -4.40 -22.21 20.46
CA GLN A 717 -5.50 -22.62 21.33
C GLN A 717 -6.58 -23.33 20.52
N GLU A 718 -7.22 -24.32 21.14
CA GLU A 718 -8.44 -24.93 20.60
C GLU A 718 -9.49 -23.84 20.37
N SER A 719 -9.96 -23.74 19.14
CA SER A 719 -10.92 -22.72 18.75
C SER A 719 -11.96 -23.28 17.81
N THR A 720 -13.21 -23.21 18.23
CA THR A 720 -14.36 -23.61 17.39
C THR A 720 -15.08 -22.36 16.88
N VAL A 721 -15.14 -22.18 15.57
CA VAL A 721 -15.84 -21.08 14.91
C VAL A 721 -17.20 -21.55 14.41
N GLY A 722 -18.28 -20.97 14.94
CA GLY A 722 -19.63 -21.16 14.44
C GLY A 722 -19.94 -20.22 13.27
N VAL A 723 -20.18 -20.75 12.07
CA VAL A 723 -20.56 -19.97 10.88
C VAL A 723 -22.02 -20.22 10.56
N ILE A 724 -22.85 -19.17 10.64
CA ILE A 724 -24.30 -19.26 10.40
C ILE A 724 -24.63 -18.72 9.01
N GLY A 725 -25.19 -19.57 8.14
CA GLY A 725 -25.66 -19.20 6.82
C GLY A 725 -25.07 -20.06 5.70
N ALA A 726 -25.71 -20.01 4.52
CA ALA A 726 -25.34 -20.80 3.34
C ALA A 726 -25.27 -19.94 2.06
N SER A 727 -25.12 -18.63 2.24
CA SER A 727 -24.98 -17.68 1.13
C SER A 727 -23.60 -17.78 0.46
N HIS A 728 -23.44 -17.13 -0.69
CA HIS A 728 -22.13 -17.02 -1.36
C HIS A 728 -21.03 -16.50 -0.42
N SER A 729 -21.31 -15.47 0.39
CA SER A 729 -20.37 -14.98 1.39
C SER A 729 -20.10 -16.00 2.49
N ALA A 730 -21.09 -16.81 2.90
CA ALA A 730 -20.88 -17.86 3.89
C ALA A 730 -19.90 -18.93 3.38
N VAL A 731 -20.06 -19.37 2.13
CA VAL A 731 -19.15 -20.34 1.49
C VAL A 731 -17.72 -19.80 1.41
N LEU A 732 -17.54 -18.52 1.05
CA LEU A 732 -16.22 -17.89 1.05
C LEU A 732 -15.60 -17.83 2.45
N VAL A 733 -16.38 -17.54 3.49
CA VAL A 733 -15.92 -17.59 4.89
C VAL A 733 -15.49 -19.01 5.28
N LEU A 734 -16.28 -20.03 4.96
CA LEU A 734 -15.93 -21.42 5.24
C LEU A 734 -14.61 -21.81 4.56
N ARG A 735 -14.44 -21.41 3.30
CA ARG A 735 -13.20 -21.64 2.55
C ARG A 735 -11.99 -20.96 3.21
N ASN A 736 -12.14 -19.70 3.63
CA ASN A 736 -11.09 -18.96 4.32
C ASN A 736 -10.70 -19.62 5.65
N LEU A 737 -11.69 -20.04 6.46
CA LEU A 737 -11.45 -20.73 7.73
C LEU A 737 -10.80 -22.09 7.51
N TYR A 738 -11.23 -22.86 6.51
CA TYR A 738 -10.58 -24.12 6.14
C TYR A 738 -9.13 -23.92 5.71
N GLN A 739 -8.83 -22.88 4.92
CA GLN A 739 -7.45 -22.57 4.55
C GLN A 739 -6.58 -22.27 5.78
N LEU A 740 -7.10 -21.55 6.78
CA LEU A 740 -6.39 -21.34 8.03
C LEU A 740 -6.23 -22.63 8.83
N ALA A 741 -7.31 -23.42 8.96
CA ALA A 741 -7.31 -24.68 9.69
C ALA A 741 -6.31 -25.70 9.13
N SER A 742 -6.18 -25.75 7.80
CA SER A 742 -5.24 -26.63 7.10
C SER A 742 -3.81 -26.09 7.00
N THR A 743 -3.54 -24.88 7.51
CA THR A 743 -2.21 -24.26 7.42
C THR A 743 -1.74 -23.68 8.74
N THR A 744 -2.17 -22.47 9.09
CA THR A 744 -1.60 -21.71 10.21
C THR A 744 -2.33 -21.90 11.53
N HIS A 745 -3.49 -22.56 11.53
CA HIS A 745 -4.35 -22.70 12.70
C HIS A 745 -4.83 -24.16 12.84
N PRO A 746 -3.93 -25.14 13.04
CA PRO A 746 -4.27 -26.57 13.01
C PRO A 746 -5.33 -26.99 14.04
N ARG A 747 -5.48 -26.23 15.13
CA ARG A 747 -6.49 -26.43 16.19
C ARG A 747 -7.79 -25.66 15.99
N LEU A 748 -8.03 -25.20 14.76
CA LEU A 748 -9.27 -24.53 14.36
C LEU A 748 -10.28 -25.55 13.83
N HIS A 749 -11.43 -25.61 14.49
CA HIS A 749 -12.60 -26.36 14.03
C HIS A 749 -13.74 -25.40 13.65
N VAL A 750 -14.55 -25.80 12.68
CA VAL A 750 -15.67 -24.98 12.18
C VAL A 750 -16.97 -25.75 12.32
N LYS A 751 -17.97 -25.14 12.96
CA LYS A 751 -19.35 -25.62 12.92
C LYS A 751 -20.15 -24.76 11.94
N TRP A 752 -20.62 -25.37 10.85
CA TRP A 752 -21.36 -24.69 9.80
C TRP A 752 -22.87 -24.93 9.94
N PHE A 753 -23.62 -23.88 10.27
CA PHE A 753 -25.07 -23.94 10.47
C PHE A 753 -25.82 -23.54 9.20
N THR A 754 -26.65 -24.45 8.68
CA THR A 754 -27.48 -24.21 7.50
C THR A 754 -28.92 -24.69 7.67
N ARG A 755 -29.86 -23.90 7.13
CA ARG A 755 -31.30 -24.19 7.16
C ARG A 755 -31.80 -25.02 5.97
N HIS A 756 -31.09 -24.95 4.86
CA HIS A 756 -31.50 -25.54 3.59
C HIS A 756 -30.27 -26.06 2.82
N PRO A 757 -30.46 -26.93 1.82
CA PRO A 757 -29.41 -27.29 0.89
C PRO A 757 -28.83 -26.07 0.17
N LEU A 758 -27.59 -26.19 -0.30
CA LEU A 758 -26.95 -25.15 -1.10
C LEU A 758 -27.75 -24.92 -2.38
N ARG A 759 -27.90 -23.65 -2.76
CA ARG A 759 -28.62 -23.25 -3.98
C ARG A 759 -27.63 -22.64 -4.95
N TYR A 760 -27.63 -23.13 -6.18
CA TYR A 760 -26.77 -22.65 -7.25
C TYR A 760 -27.55 -21.72 -8.17
N ALA A 761 -26.84 -20.79 -8.80
CA ALA A 761 -27.40 -20.06 -9.92
C ALA A 761 -27.37 -20.94 -11.17
N GLU A 762 -28.46 -20.97 -11.91
CA GLU A 762 -28.63 -21.82 -13.08
C GLU A 762 -28.84 -20.93 -14.32
N GLU A 763 -28.05 -21.13 -15.37
CA GLU A 763 -28.29 -20.44 -16.64
C GLU A 763 -29.54 -21.03 -17.32
N LYS A 764 -30.45 -20.15 -17.73
CA LYS A 764 -31.65 -20.43 -18.53
C LYS A 764 -31.57 -19.65 -19.84
N ASP A 765 -32.52 -19.85 -20.76
CA ASP A 765 -32.54 -19.15 -22.05
C ASP A 765 -32.66 -17.63 -21.89
N GLY A 766 -31.52 -16.94 -21.90
CA GLY A 766 -31.41 -15.49 -21.82
C GLY A 766 -31.46 -14.87 -20.41
N TRP A 767 -31.58 -15.68 -19.34
CA TRP A 767 -31.60 -15.20 -17.95
C TRP A 767 -30.97 -16.22 -16.98
N ILE A 768 -30.76 -15.83 -15.72
CA ILE A 768 -30.13 -16.69 -14.70
C ILE A 768 -31.13 -16.89 -13.55
N LEU A 769 -31.53 -18.13 -13.30
CA LEU A 769 -32.33 -18.48 -12.13
C LEU A 769 -31.48 -18.30 -10.87
N ARG A 770 -32.05 -17.62 -9.86
CA ARG A 770 -31.37 -17.24 -8.60
C ARG A 770 -30.12 -16.39 -8.84
N ASP A 771 -30.21 -15.42 -9.74
CA ASP A 771 -29.09 -14.54 -10.13
C ASP A 771 -28.46 -13.81 -8.94
N ASN A 772 -29.26 -13.31 -8.00
CA ASN A 772 -28.75 -12.61 -6.82
C ASN A 772 -28.60 -13.50 -5.58
N THR A 773 -29.21 -14.68 -5.57
CA THR A 773 -29.38 -15.51 -4.37
C THR A 773 -28.61 -16.84 -4.42
N GLY A 774 -28.25 -17.33 -5.61
CA GLY A 774 -27.53 -18.58 -5.82
C GLY A 774 -26.00 -18.45 -5.81
N LEU A 775 -25.32 -19.55 -5.49
CA LEU A 775 -23.86 -19.69 -5.60
C LEU A 775 -23.44 -19.66 -7.07
N LYS A 776 -22.29 -19.00 -7.35
CA LYS A 776 -21.74 -18.80 -8.69
C LYS A 776 -20.23 -18.89 -8.71
N GLY A 777 -19.69 -19.22 -9.89
CA GLY A 777 -18.25 -19.25 -10.17
C GLY A 777 -17.47 -20.14 -9.22
N ASP A 778 -16.24 -19.75 -8.92
CA ASP A 778 -15.29 -20.50 -8.09
C ASP A 778 -15.84 -20.92 -6.72
N ALA A 779 -16.70 -20.12 -6.09
CA ALA A 779 -17.32 -20.52 -4.82
C ALA A 779 -18.38 -21.62 -5.00
N ALA A 780 -19.10 -21.63 -6.12
CA ALA A 780 -20.03 -22.72 -6.43
C ALA A 780 -19.29 -24.02 -6.70
N ASP A 781 -18.22 -23.96 -7.48
CA ASP A 781 -17.42 -25.13 -7.84
C ASP A 781 -16.78 -25.73 -6.58
N TRP A 782 -16.13 -24.88 -5.76
CA TRP A 782 -15.57 -25.31 -4.47
C TRP A 782 -16.62 -25.91 -3.54
N ALA A 783 -17.84 -25.35 -3.49
CA ALA A 783 -18.91 -25.88 -2.65
C ALA A 783 -19.42 -27.24 -3.15
N LYS A 784 -19.56 -27.44 -4.46
CA LYS A 784 -19.96 -28.73 -5.05
C LYS A 784 -18.95 -29.83 -4.73
N GLU A 785 -17.67 -29.50 -4.79
CA GLU A 785 -16.57 -30.43 -4.54
C GLU A 785 -16.43 -30.80 -3.05
N ASN A 786 -16.81 -29.90 -2.13
CA ASN A 786 -16.42 -30.03 -0.72
C ASN A 786 -17.55 -29.98 0.31
N LEU A 787 -18.67 -29.32 0.02
CA LEU A 787 -19.71 -28.97 1.00
C LEU A 787 -21.07 -29.67 0.76
N GLU A 788 -21.25 -30.34 -0.38
CA GLU A 788 -22.44 -31.14 -0.64
C GLU A 788 -22.57 -32.28 0.36
N ASP A 789 -23.80 -32.68 0.69
CA ASP A 789 -24.05 -33.70 1.71
C ASP A 789 -23.41 -35.05 1.37
N SER A 790 -23.28 -35.36 0.07
CA SER A 790 -22.60 -36.56 -0.43
C SER A 790 -21.07 -36.46 -0.44
N GLN A 791 -20.50 -35.24 -0.39
CA GLN A 791 -19.06 -34.99 -0.54
C GLN A 791 -18.40 -34.61 0.77
N LEU A 792 -19.07 -33.86 1.65
CA LEU A 792 -18.48 -33.33 2.87
C LEU A 792 -17.86 -34.42 3.78
N PRO A 793 -18.49 -35.60 4.00
CA PRO A 793 -17.90 -36.62 4.88
C PRO A 793 -16.57 -37.21 4.38
N THR A 794 -16.34 -37.20 3.06
CA THR A 794 -15.15 -37.78 2.41
C THR A 794 -14.14 -36.74 1.97
N SER A 795 -14.52 -35.45 1.95
CA SER A 795 -13.64 -34.36 1.52
C SER A 795 -12.60 -34.01 2.60
N PRO A 796 -11.41 -33.49 2.22
CA PRO A 796 -10.45 -32.94 3.18
C PRO A 796 -11.04 -31.83 4.07
N VAL A 797 -12.04 -31.12 3.56
CA VAL A 797 -12.75 -30.06 4.27
C VAL A 797 -13.58 -30.61 5.43
N GLY A 798 -14.19 -31.79 5.27
CA GLY A 798 -14.97 -32.47 6.31
C GLY A 798 -14.20 -32.80 7.58
N LYS A 799 -12.86 -32.87 7.52
CA LYS A 799 -12.01 -33.06 8.71
C LYS A 799 -12.02 -31.85 9.65
N HIS A 800 -12.29 -30.66 9.12
CA HIS A 800 -12.25 -29.40 9.85
C HIS A 800 -13.63 -28.74 10.00
N ILE A 801 -14.57 -29.07 9.10
CA ILE A 801 -15.91 -28.46 9.06
C ILE A 801 -16.99 -29.51 9.35
N THR A 802 -17.74 -29.28 10.44
CA THR A 802 -18.93 -30.05 10.79
C THR A 802 -20.19 -29.30 10.36
N LYS A 803 -21.01 -29.91 9.50
CA LYS A 803 -22.29 -29.35 9.06
C LYS A 803 -23.38 -29.62 10.09
N ILE A 804 -24.03 -28.57 10.56
CA ILE A 804 -25.15 -28.58 11.48
C ILE A 804 -26.40 -28.13 10.73
N VAL A 805 -27.29 -29.07 10.45
CA VAL A 805 -28.58 -28.76 9.81
C VAL A 805 -29.55 -28.23 10.87
N THR A 806 -30.06 -27.01 10.63
CA THR A 806 -31.15 -26.40 11.41
C THR A 806 -32.43 -26.39 10.58
N VAL A 807 -33.59 -26.38 11.24
CA VAL A 807 -34.90 -26.36 10.56
C VAL A 807 -35.57 -25.04 10.87
N SER A 808 -36.02 -24.30 9.86
CA SER A 808 -36.77 -23.06 10.09
C SER A 808 -38.17 -23.42 10.58
N ASN A 809 -38.40 -23.50 11.90
CA ASN A 809 -39.72 -23.81 12.46
C ASN A 809 -40.18 -22.80 13.54
N PRO A 810 -41.51 -22.63 13.72
CA PRO A 810 -42.08 -21.82 14.80
C PRO A 810 -41.93 -22.46 16.20
N GLU A 811 -41.66 -23.76 16.27
CA GLU A 811 -41.72 -24.58 17.49
C GLU A 811 -40.44 -24.53 18.35
N GLY A 812 -39.41 -23.78 17.91
CA GLY A 812 -38.23 -23.49 18.73
C GLY A 812 -37.07 -24.47 18.63
N GLU A 813 -37.15 -25.50 17.77
CA GLU A 813 -36.07 -26.50 17.59
C GLU A 813 -34.78 -25.86 17.06
N GLU A 814 -34.87 -24.86 16.18
CA GLU A 814 -33.70 -24.09 15.73
C GLU A 814 -33.01 -23.37 16.89
N LEU A 815 -33.81 -22.84 17.83
CA LEU A 815 -33.31 -22.10 18.97
C LEU A 815 -32.59 -23.03 19.96
N GLU A 816 -33.15 -24.20 20.24
CA GLU A 816 -32.52 -25.21 21.08
C GLU A 816 -31.23 -25.75 20.46
N LYS A 817 -31.22 -25.98 19.13
CA LYS A 817 -30.01 -26.43 18.44
C LYS A 817 -28.92 -25.36 18.40
N TYR A 818 -29.28 -24.09 18.23
CA TYR A 818 -28.31 -23.00 18.41
C TYR A 818 -27.81 -22.92 19.85
N LYS A 819 -28.68 -23.11 20.83
CA LYS A 819 -28.32 -23.05 22.25
C LYS A 819 -27.35 -24.17 22.63
N SER A 820 -27.52 -25.40 22.12
CA SER A 820 -26.59 -26.49 22.40
C SER A 820 -25.26 -26.33 21.64
N GLU A 821 -25.32 -26.10 20.33
CA GLU A 821 -24.14 -26.18 19.47
C GLU A 821 -23.28 -24.92 19.46
N LEU A 822 -23.88 -23.73 19.60
CA LEU A 822 -23.13 -22.46 19.65
C LEU A 822 -22.48 -22.22 21.01
N GLU A 823 -22.91 -22.92 22.07
CA GLU A 823 -22.29 -22.82 23.39
C GLU A 823 -20.83 -23.28 23.35
N GLU A 824 -20.53 -24.30 22.54
CA GLU A 824 -19.19 -24.85 22.31
C GLU A 824 -18.31 -23.99 21.38
N CYS A 825 -18.89 -22.99 20.70
CA CYS A 825 -18.14 -22.13 19.80
C CYS A 825 -17.39 -21.04 20.59
N SER A 826 -16.10 -20.87 20.35
CA SER A 826 -15.31 -19.75 20.90
C SER A 826 -15.63 -18.44 20.18
N THR A 827 -15.98 -18.53 18.89
CA THR A 827 -16.24 -17.40 18.00
C THR A 827 -17.47 -17.66 17.14
N ILE A 828 -18.30 -16.64 16.91
CA ILE A 828 -19.49 -16.74 16.06
C ILE A 828 -19.43 -15.74 14.90
N ILE A 829 -19.77 -16.21 13.70
CA ILE A 829 -19.85 -15.45 12.46
C ILE A 829 -21.24 -15.62 11.86
N GLN A 830 -21.97 -14.51 11.69
CA GLN A 830 -23.28 -14.52 11.04
C GLN A 830 -23.14 -14.08 9.57
N ALA A 831 -23.18 -15.04 8.66
CA ALA A 831 -23.14 -14.83 7.21
C ALA A 831 -24.55 -14.81 6.59
N VAL A 832 -25.45 -14.05 7.23
CA VAL A 832 -26.89 -14.01 6.95
C VAL A 832 -27.33 -12.79 6.13
N GLY A 833 -26.37 -12.14 5.46
CA GLY A 833 -26.60 -10.98 4.59
C GLY A 833 -26.26 -9.65 5.25
N TYR A 834 -26.76 -8.58 4.64
CA TYR A 834 -26.48 -7.20 5.01
C TYR A 834 -27.77 -6.44 5.28
N LYS A 835 -27.69 -5.42 6.13
CA LYS A 835 -28.77 -4.45 6.38
C LYS A 835 -28.35 -3.08 5.88
N ALA A 836 -29.30 -2.30 5.37
CA ALA A 836 -29.04 -0.94 4.91
C ALA A 836 -28.46 -0.06 6.02
N ASP A 837 -27.50 0.79 5.69
CA ASP A 837 -27.03 1.85 6.57
C ASP A 837 -28.00 3.03 6.49
N THR A 838 -28.32 3.64 7.63
CA THR A 838 -29.12 4.87 7.68
C THR A 838 -28.19 6.08 7.82
N ALA A 839 -28.33 7.07 6.93
CA ALA A 839 -27.53 8.31 6.99
C ALA A 839 -27.80 9.10 8.28
N PHE A 840 -29.08 9.14 8.67
CA PHE A 840 -29.60 9.79 9.85
C PHE A 840 -30.90 9.08 10.24
N ARG A 841 -31.30 9.23 11.52
CA ARG A 841 -32.50 8.56 12.05
C ARG A 841 -33.79 9.31 11.76
N TYR A 842 -33.71 10.63 11.59
CA TYR A 842 -34.87 11.51 11.47
C TYR A 842 -34.72 12.52 10.32
N ILE A 843 -35.82 12.80 9.64
CA ILE A 843 -36.00 13.93 8.72
C ILE A 843 -36.99 14.91 9.35
N LEU A 844 -36.69 16.20 9.25
CA LEU A 844 -37.61 17.26 9.67
C LEU A 844 -38.33 17.86 8.46
N MET A 845 -39.66 17.83 8.46
CA MET A 845 -40.51 18.43 7.43
C MET A 845 -41.17 19.69 7.98
N ALA A 846 -40.86 20.86 7.39
CA ALA A 846 -41.50 22.11 7.78
C ALA A 846 -43.02 22.09 7.44
N PRO A 847 -43.89 22.69 8.28
CA PRO A 847 -45.33 22.71 8.07
C PRO A 847 -45.73 23.44 6.77
N LYS A 848 -46.91 23.08 6.23
CA LYS A 848 -47.43 23.57 4.93
C LYS A 848 -47.78 25.08 4.91
N THR A 849 -47.76 25.80 6.03
CA THR A 849 -48.21 27.20 6.13
C THR A 849 -47.25 28.06 6.95
N ASP A 850 -46.60 29.02 6.30
CA ASP A 850 -45.63 29.98 6.85
C ASP A 850 -46.23 31.08 7.76
N LYS A 851 -47.41 30.88 8.38
CA LYS A 851 -48.04 31.91 9.20
C LYS A 851 -48.23 31.50 10.66
N VAL A 852 -47.36 32.07 11.50
CA VAL A 852 -47.61 32.56 12.85
C VAL A 852 -48.49 31.65 13.73
N SER A 853 -47.88 30.63 14.33
CA SER A 853 -48.06 30.22 15.74
C SER A 853 -47.46 28.83 15.95
N GLY A 854 -46.47 28.74 16.85
CA GLY A 854 -46.11 27.56 17.66
C GLY A 854 -46.09 26.15 17.04
N THR A 855 -45.88 25.97 15.75
CA THR A 855 -45.97 24.66 15.09
C THR A 855 -44.58 24.02 14.94
N THR A 856 -44.38 22.91 15.64
CA THR A 856 -43.16 22.09 15.61
C THR A 856 -43.01 21.39 14.26
N ASP A 857 -41.76 21.28 13.76
CA ASP A 857 -41.47 20.50 12.54
C ASP A 857 -42.00 19.07 12.67
N ARG A 858 -42.61 18.53 11.60
CA ARG A 858 -43.01 17.12 11.56
C ARG A 858 -41.75 16.27 11.45
N CYS A 859 -41.40 15.57 12.52
CA CYS A 859 -40.22 14.71 12.59
C CYS A 859 -40.55 13.29 12.12
N LEU A 860 -40.04 12.90 10.95
CA LEU A 860 -40.22 11.57 10.37
C LEU A 860 -39.02 10.70 10.69
N GLN A 861 -39.24 9.61 11.42
CA GLN A 861 -38.21 8.59 11.63
C GLN A 861 -38.10 7.69 10.38
N MET A 862 -36.91 7.59 9.78
CA MET A 862 -36.69 6.92 8.49
C MET A 862 -37.16 5.46 8.43
N ASP A 863 -36.97 4.70 9.51
CA ASP A 863 -37.29 3.28 9.63
C ASP A 863 -38.73 2.98 10.04
N LYS A 864 -39.50 4.01 10.42
CA LYS A 864 -40.89 3.83 10.89
C LYS A 864 -41.92 4.57 10.06
N HIS A 865 -41.55 5.72 9.49
CA HIS A 865 -42.49 6.64 8.86
C HIS A 865 -42.26 6.85 7.37
N VAL A 866 -41.23 6.23 6.81
CA VAL A 866 -40.80 6.44 5.42
C VAL A 866 -40.57 5.08 4.77
N GLN A 867 -41.14 4.90 3.58
CA GLN A 867 -40.97 3.71 2.75
C GLN A 867 -40.24 4.07 1.45
N TYR A 868 -39.36 3.19 0.99
CA TYR A 868 -38.65 3.35 -0.28
C TYR A 868 -39.43 2.68 -1.41
N ASP A 869 -39.61 3.40 -2.51
CA ASP A 869 -40.19 2.88 -3.75
C ASP A 869 -39.06 2.33 -4.65
N HIS A 870 -39.05 1.00 -4.78
CA HIS A 870 -38.05 0.26 -5.54
C HIS A 870 -38.15 0.45 -7.07
N GLU A 871 -39.23 1.01 -7.59
CA GLU A 871 -39.41 1.23 -9.03
C GLU A 871 -38.92 2.61 -9.45
N THR A 872 -39.28 3.64 -8.67
CA THR A 872 -39.04 5.07 -8.96
C THR A 872 -37.82 5.67 -8.27
N ALA A 873 -37.25 4.96 -7.29
CA ALA A 873 -36.19 5.42 -6.40
C ALA A 873 -36.59 6.55 -5.45
N GLU A 874 -37.89 6.82 -5.30
CA GLU A 874 -38.44 7.84 -4.42
C GLU A 874 -38.70 7.29 -3.01
N PHE A 875 -38.93 8.20 -2.08
CA PHE A 875 -39.45 7.85 -0.75
C PHE A 875 -40.87 8.36 -0.59
N ILE A 876 -41.71 7.55 0.07
CA ILE A 876 -43.10 7.87 0.40
C ILE A 876 -43.27 7.90 1.92
N ASP A 877 -44.12 8.79 2.43
CA ASP A 877 -44.54 8.77 3.83
C ASP A 877 -45.63 7.70 4.08
N LEU A 878 -46.00 7.49 5.35
CA LEU A 878 -47.05 6.53 5.72
C LEU A 878 -48.44 6.86 5.16
N GLU A 879 -48.66 8.10 4.72
CA GLU A 879 -49.89 8.52 4.06
C GLU A 879 -49.85 8.27 2.54
N GLY A 880 -48.77 7.68 2.03
CA GLY A 880 -48.57 7.38 0.61
C GLY A 880 -48.12 8.58 -0.23
N ASN A 881 -47.77 9.71 0.40
CA ASN A 881 -47.31 10.89 -0.34
C ASN A 881 -45.81 10.82 -0.62
N LYS A 882 -45.42 11.21 -1.84
CA LYS A 882 -44.01 11.31 -2.24
C LYS A 882 -43.30 12.41 -1.45
N ILE A 883 -42.15 12.08 -0.86
CA ILE A 883 -41.27 13.02 -0.18
C ILE A 883 -40.43 13.73 -1.24
N LYS A 884 -40.86 14.94 -1.61
CA LYS A 884 -40.31 15.71 -2.73
C LYS A 884 -38.78 15.86 -2.64
N GLY A 885 -38.08 15.47 -3.71
CA GLY A 885 -36.64 15.67 -3.87
C GLY A 885 -35.77 14.71 -3.05
N LEU A 886 -36.35 13.71 -2.38
CA LEU A 886 -35.60 12.68 -1.65
C LEU A 886 -35.59 11.38 -2.46
N TYR A 887 -34.39 10.88 -2.76
CA TYR A 887 -34.20 9.70 -3.57
C TYR A 887 -33.19 8.73 -2.95
N GLY A 888 -33.30 7.45 -3.28
CA GLY A 888 -32.42 6.39 -2.79
C GLY A 888 -31.69 5.68 -3.92
N ALA A 889 -30.46 5.23 -3.68
CA ALA A 889 -29.77 4.35 -4.63
C ALA A 889 -28.79 3.40 -3.96
N GLY A 890 -28.53 2.27 -4.63
CA GLY A 890 -27.51 1.30 -4.24
C GLY A 890 -28.02 0.16 -3.39
N ILE A 891 -27.12 -0.53 -2.68
CA ILE A 891 -27.47 -1.72 -1.89
C ILE A 891 -28.47 -1.45 -0.75
N ALA A 892 -28.52 -0.22 -0.23
CA ALA A 892 -29.52 0.20 0.75
C ALA A 892 -30.92 0.35 0.14
N TYR A 893 -30.96 0.76 -1.13
CA TYR A 893 -32.14 1.18 -1.86
C TYR A 893 -32.09 0.57 -3.28
N PRO A 894 -32.14 -0.77 -3.39
CA PRO A 894 -31.95 -1.45 -4.67
C PRO A 894 -33.24 -1.46 -5.49
N GLU A 895 -33.12 -1.67 -6.80
CA GLU A 895 -34.28 -1.98 -7.64
C GLU A 895 -34.84 -3.37 -7.28
N LYS A 896 -36.17 -3.48 -7.23
CA LYS A 896 -36.89 -4.75 -7.13
C LYS A 896 -37.12 -5.29 -8.53
N VAL A 897 -36.73 -6.54 -8.77
CA VAL A 897 -36.87 -7.23 -10.05
C VAL A 897 -37.64 -8.54 -9.81
N VAL A 898 -38.52 -8.87 -10.74
CA VAL A 898 -39.25 -10.14 -10.73
C VAL A 898 -38.70 -10.98 -11.88
N ASP A 899 -38.27 -12.21 -11.58
CA ASP A 899 -37.81 -13.15 -12.61
C ASP A 899 -39.01 -13.76 -13.38
N PRO A 900 -38.78 -14.43 -14.52
CA PRO A 900 -39.87 -15.04 -15.30
C PRO A 900 -40.67 -16.11 -14.55
N GLU A 901 -40.17 -16.66 -13.44
CA GLU A 901 -40.88 -17.61 -12.59
C GLU A 901 -41.68 -16.93 -11.47
N GLY A 902 -41.70 -15.59 -11.43
CA GLY A 902 -42.42 -14.80 -10.43
C GLY A 902 -41.65 -14.61 -9.12
N ASN A 903 -40.39 -15.04 -9.03
CA ASN A 903 -39.58 -14.82 -7.84
C ASN A 903 -39.11 -13.37 -7.78
N VAL A 904 -39.26 -12.76 -6.61
CA VAL A 904 -38.82 -11.38 -6.36
C VAL A 904 -37.37 -11.38 -5.87
N GLU A 905 -36.49 -10.66 -6.58
CA GLU A 905 -35.11 -10.41 -6.17
C GLU A 905 -34.80 -8.90 -6.14
N PHE A 906 -33.72 -8.53 -5.43
CA PHE A 906 -33.20 -7.16 -5.45
C PHE A 906 -31.94 -7.10 -6.32
N ALA A 907 -31.92 -6.18 -7.27
CA ALA A 907 -30.83 -6.03 -8.23
C ALA A 907 -29.64 -5.30 -7.60
N VAL A 908 -28.73 -6.07 -7.01
CA VAL A 908 -27.54 -5.56 -6.31
C VAL A 908 -26.28 -5.85 -7.12
N GLY A 909 -25.54 -4.80 -7.47
CA GLY A 909 -24.29 -4.90 -8.22
C GLY A 909 -23.99 -3.63 -9.00
N LEU A 910 -22.74 -3.43 -9.39
CA LEU A 910 -22.28 -2.19 -10.03
C LEU A 910 -23.09 -1.89 -11.31
N ALA A 911 -23.07 -2.80 -12.29
CA ALA A 911 -23.83 -2.64 -13.53
C ALA A 911 -25.34 -2.46 -13.29
N LYS A 912 -25.89 -3.13 -12.27
CA LYS A 912 -27.31 -3.06 -11.91
C LYS A 912 -27.67 -1.67 -11.35
N PHE A 913 -26.85 -1.12 -10.45
CA PHE A 913 -27.01 0.26 -9.97
C PHE A 913 -26.95 1.26 -11.11
N MET A 914 -26.00 1.10 -12.03
CA MET A 914 -25.88 1.96 -13.20
C MET A 914 -27.13 1.89 -14.09
N LYS A 915 -27.60 0.68 -14.40
CA LYS A 915 -28.82 0.46 -15.19
C LYS A 915 -30.05 1.11 -14.54
N TYR A 916 -30.21 0.91 -13.24
CA TYR A 916 -31.32 1.49 -12.48
C TYR A 916 -31.28 3.01 -12.48
N LEU A 917 -30.13 3.60 -12.15
CA LEU A 917 -29.94 5.05 -12.12
C LEU A 917 -30.16 5.70 -13.49
N LYS A 918 -29.70 5.08 -14.58
CA LYS A 918 -29.98 5.56 -15.94
C LYS A 918 -31.47 5.65 -16.24
N ARG A 919 -32.29 4.78 -15.65
CA ARG A 919 -33.74 4.79 -15.83
C ARG A 919 -34.40 5.90 -15.01
N VAL A 920 -34.06 6.01 -13.71
CA VAL A 920 -34.82 6.84 -12.77
C VAL A 920 -34.32 8.28 -12.63
N VAL A 921 -33.01 8.53 -12.82
CA VAL A 921 -32.43 9.88 -12.64
C VAL A 921 -33.01 10.92 -13.60
N PRO A 922 -33.34 10.62 -14.88
CA PRO A 922 -34.00 11.58 -15.77
C PRO A 922 -35.31 12.15 -15.20
N ASP A 923 -36.05 11.35 -14.42
CA ASP A 923 -37.35 11.72 -13.85
C ASP A 923 -37.24 12.52 -12.54
N TRP A 924 -36.04 12.60 -11.94
CA TRP A 924 -35.81 13.38 -10.71
C TRP A 924 -35.90 14.90 -10.94
N ASN A 925 -35.99 15.34 -12.20
CA ASN A 925 -36.07 16.74 -12.60
C ASN A 925 -37.52 17.28 -12.62
N GLY A 926 -38.13 17.41 -11.44
CA GLY A 926 -39.38 18.14 -11.26
C GLY A 926 -39.21 19.67 -11.34
N HIS A 927 -39.11 20.21 -12.56
CA HIS A 927 -39.28 21.63 -12.96
C HIS A 927 -38.37 22.70 -12.31
N GLY A 928 -37.39 23.15 -13.11
CA GLY A 928 -36.60 24.34 -12.86
C GLY A 928 -35.75 24.76 -14.06
N LYS A 929 -36.33 24.91 -15.26
CA LYS A 929 -35.88 25.98 -16.19
C LYS A 929 -36.23 27.34 -15.54
N SER A 930 -35.66 27.59 -14.38
CA SER A 930 -35.64 28.90 -13.76
C SER A 930 -34.46 29.61 -14.42
N LYS A 931 -34.74 30.69 -15.14
CA LYS A 931 -33.75 31.71 -15.45
C LYS A 931 -32.99 32.03 -14.15
N MET A 932 -31.80 31.49 -13.97
CA MET A 932 -30.87 32.06 -13.00
C MET A 932 -30.48 33.41 -13.57
N ASN A 933 -31.06 34.46 -13.00
CA ASN A 933 -30.60 35.84 -13.17
C ASN A 933 -29.08 35.89 -12.98
N GLU A 934 -28.41 36.48 -13.95
CA GLU A 934 -26.99 36.84 -13.97
C GLU A 934 -26.58 37.88 -12.90
N GLU A 935 -27.38 38.13 -11.86
CA GLU A 935 -27.17 39.31 -10.99
C GLU A 935 -26.73 39.03 -9.55
N ARG A 936 -26.31 37.83 -9.19
CA ARG A 936 -25.69 37.59 -7.86
C ARG A 936 -24.45 36.72 -7.91
N VAL A 937 -23.46 37.18 -8.66
CA VAL A 937 -22.04 36.94 -8.37
C VAL A 937 -21.30 38.27 -8.60
N LEU A 938 -21.42 39.16 -7.62
CA LEU A 938 -20.42 40.18 -7.27
C LEU A 938 -20.35 40.23 -5.74
#